data_AF-A0A8S2CZU0-F1
#
_entry.id   AF-A0A8S2CZU0-F1
#
_cell.length_a   1.000
_cell.length_b   1.000
_cell.length_c   1.000
_cell.angle_alpha   90.00
_cell.angle_beta   90.00
_cell.angle_gamma   90.00
#
_symmetry.space_group_name_H-M   'P 1'
#
loop_
_entity.id
_entity.type
_entity.pdbx_description
1 polymer ?
#
loop_
_entity_poly.entity_id
_entity_poly.type
_entity_poly.pdbx_seq_one_letter_code
_entity_poly.pdbx_strand_id
1 'polypeptide(L)'
;MNSNTFHTSFEVNSGRPHQEKQFNGDQQGNATQNDNNTSVSVASSAEERVWLNIHVCQILLSVYSIPVLCEITNEDISINRVRTAILNVIRKHALFRTSLNYNNEEKCLKQSFKFTSSVIDVNHDDYYSFQFTRVSTTEEFDQIVEFETNGNHFNIETGIVLKCHIVKYNSKSDDMLDTGDYIIFNFHRVAVDRLSIKSFFKDLQDAYMDTLESITNMVSYLDYATKEKQILNDHPLDLTINEGRKYWHNMLRDFDATKLIPLPYDHPEKLSEKRSTMEGNSSIELTEILTENIIKFSMDCNVSMFQLLLTCYSLFLHKITHENDICIGGLNASHPNSKFVNVIGTFINIVPYRSSFIDSRTNFKDLVEKMKKEWVDTHKYSYLPFQEIMKLVRSNTSENSQIQQFPQTLFTYENTQDTPIKLLDTKCKIYNDNDILRSRNTGQIDLTLSLKTNISRVTNKLCLFGSFEYSCDLFELGTIAIMTDRFRLLLEQLFLPTKLSLSFDIEKQPICELSLLLPEEIELIQNINDTYTDFGGIQCIHQEFVRHAMEHPQKLCIHLDDQSLTYSETLYYVQRLSMHLLNEFNIRVGDSICQCVERSIEMVIGAFAIITSGAVYCPLNPNDAVERLQMLIRDTHSQLVLTHSQTNDKFNTYLDIEQFLLNEHAGKDSFALDVLSKAVPVVISLLSEFLSTLLELDRLKTLRCVCFGGDVVKRNVIAKLIPHLCSQCKIYNTYGPAETTITATYHLIERSDGQSSIPIGLPLPNYQCYVLDEHLQPVVLNAIGELYIGGAGVCYDYFNRPDLTKQALISNIPGITNRKCYRTGDLVKVGSDGLLYFLGRNNFQVKLHGQRLELGEIESIILQSSNDISNCIVIKVNDEKTKQDYLVAYISTTNRSLESHVKQYCQSYLATYMVPSIFILLDRLPLNENRKVDRKQLPKPNFSLLQEPEEFIEPKTVEEVEIHRLWCEALGLDKISLTQNFFSAGSAVHI
;
A
#
# COMPACT_ATOMS: atom_id res chain seq x y z
N MET A 1 44.11 -34.32 -26.86
CA MET A 1 45.23 -35.00 -26.18
C MET A 1 44.66 -35.76 -25.01
N ASN A 2 44.78 -37.09 -25.10
CA ASN A 2 44.74 -38.14 -24.07
C ASN A 2 43.67 -38.06 -22.97
N SER A 3 42.83 -39.06 -22.70
CA SER A 3 42.70 -40.46 -23.14
C SER A 3 41.51 -40.98 -22.30
N ASN A 4 40.47 -41.55 -22.91
CA ASN A 4 40.23 -43.01 -22.98
C ASN A 4 40.28 -43.69 -21.60
N THR A 5 39.35 -44.53 -21.15
CA THR A 5 38.42 -45.46 -21.83
C THR A 5 37.61 -46.16 -20.71
N PHE A 6 36.27 -46.32 -20.81
CA PHE A 6 35.53 -47.54 -21.24
C PHE A 6 35.68 -48.77 -20.31
N HIS A 7 34.75 -49.70 -20.08
CA HIS A 7 33.70 -50.38 -20.88
C HIS A 7 32.71 -51.03 -19.86
N THR A 8 31.37 -50.94 -19.96
CA THR A 8 30.38 -51.69 -20.79
C THR A 8 30.36 -53.22 -20.68
N SER A 9 29.16 -53.77 -20.47
CA SER A 9 28.55 -54.91 -21.21
C SER A 9 27.14 -55.16 -20.62
N PHE A 10 26.04 -54.75 -21.25
CA PHE A 10 25.28 -55.42 -22.33
C PHE A 10 25.12 -56.94 -22.15
N GLU A 11 23.89 -57.42 -22.02
CA GLU A 11 23.21 -58.12 -23.12
C GLU A 11 21.72 -58.36 -22.84
N VAL A 12 20.93 -58.10 -23.89
CA VAL A 12 19.51 -58.40 -24.07
C VAL A 12 19.44 -59.56 -25.05
N ASN A 13 18.57 -60.55 -24.79
CA ASN A 13 17.79 -61.36 -25.76
C ASN A 13 17.34 -62.65 -25.03
N SER A 14 16.22 -63.31 -25.30
CA SER A 14 15.09 -63.15 -26.22
C SER A 14 14.23 -64.41 -25.97
N GLY A 15 12.89 -64.32 -25.92
CA GLY A 15 12.06 -65.54 -25.95
C GLY A 15 10.59 -65.34 -25.56
N ARG A 16 9.73 -65.15 -26.58
CA ARG A 16 8.27 -65.41 -26.54
C ARG A 16 8.01 -66.92 -26.78
N PRO A 17 6.76 -67.42 -26.85
CA PRO A 17 5.59 -67.33 -25.96
C PRO A 17 5.01 -68.74 -25.65
N HIS A 18 3.97 -68.87 -24.81
CA HIS A 18 2.87 -69.89 -24.78
C HIS A 18 2.34 -70.04 -23.34
N GLN A 19 1.14 -69.56 -23.03
CA GLN A 19 -0.18 -70.21 -23.11
C GLN A 19 -0.50 -71.22 -21.98
N GLU A 20 -1.60 -70.89 -21.30
CA GLU A 20 -2.61 -71.77 -20.65
C GLU A 20 -2.50 -72.19 -19.17
N LYS A 21 -3.54 -71.71 -18.46
CA LYS A 21 -4.47 -72.42 -17.54
C LYS A 21 -4.17 -72.46 -16.03
N GLN A 22 -5.13 -71.85 -15.32
CA GLN A 22 -5.61 -72.01 -13.95
C GLN A 22 -5.27 -73.34 -13.26
N PHE A 23 -4.96 -73.31 -11.96
CA PHE A 23 -5.76 -73.98 -10.91
C PHE A 23 -5.30 -73.55 -9.51
N ASN A 24 -6.26 -73.37 -8.60
CA ASN A 24 -6.09 -73.10 -7.16
C ASN A 24 -5.36 -74.24 -6.44
N GLY A 25 -4.58 -73.89 -5.41
CA GLY A 25 -4.09 -74.82 -4.40
C GLY A 25 -3.45 -74.08 -3.23
N ASP A 26 -4.17 -74.02 -2.10
CA ASP A 26 -3.61 -73.71 -0.79
C ASP A 26 -2.46 -74.67 -0.45
N GLN A 27 -1.33 -74.16 0.00
CA GLN A 27 -0.59 -74.72 1.15
C GLN A 27 0.57 -73.81 1.60
N GLN A 28 0.67 -73.72 2.92
CA GLN A 28 1.66 -73.01 3.73
C GLN A 28 3.11 -73.34 3.34
N GLY A 29 4.01 -72.34 3.43
CA GLY A 29 5.45 -72.56 3.34
C GLY A 29 6.28 -71.30 3.49
N ASN A 30 6.67 -71.01 4.73
CA ASN A 30 7.89 -70.29 5.14
C ASN A 30 8.14 -68.88 4.58
N ALA A 31 7.54 -67.87 5.23
CA ALA A 31 8.14 -66.55 5.28
C ALA A 31 9.28 -66.57 6.33
N THR A 32 10.52 -66.52 5.84
CA THR A 32 11.69 -66.13 6.63
C THR A 32 11.44 -64.77 7.25
N GLN A 33 11.52 -64.69 8.59
CA GLN A 33 11.59 -63.45 9.35
C GLN A 33 12.72 -62.58 8.80
N ASN A 34 12.36 -61.43 8.22
CA ASN A 34 13.23 -60.27 8.18
C ASN A 34 12.72 -59.31 9.26
N ASP A 35 13.42 -59.30 10.39
CA ASP A 35 13.29 -58.29 11.43
C ASP A 35 13.75 -56.93 10.87
N ASN A 36 12.79 -56.06 10.54
CA ASN A 36 12.97 -54.61 10.47
C ASN A 36 11.63 -53.99 10.89
N ASN A 37 11.44 -53.82 12.21
CA ASN A 37 10.26 -53.20 12.81
C ASN A 37 10.26 -51.67 12.62
N THR A 38 10.14 -51.19 11.39
CA THR A 38 9.81 -49.78 11.13
C THR A 38 8.29 -49.63 11.01
N SER A 39 7.63 -49.11 12.06
CA SER A 39 6.21 -48.74 11.97
C SER A 39 6.09 -47.47 11.14
N VAL A 40 5.28 -47.49 10.08
CA VAL A 40 5.09 -46.40 9.12
C VAL A 40 3.73 -45.73 9.37
N SER A 41 3.72 -44.43 9.67
CA SER A 41 2.50 -43.63 9.92
C SER A 41 2.45 -42.38 9.03
N VAL A 42 1.24 -41.85 8.76
CA VAL A 42 1.06 -40.61 7.99
C VAL A 42 1.55 -39.38 8.77
N ALA A 43 2.04 -38.36 8.06
CA ALA A 43 2.38 -37.06 8.65
C ALA A 43 1.14 -36.20 8.87
N SER A 44 1.20 -35.33 9.86
CA SER A 44 0.17 -34.32 10.10
C SER A 44 0.26 -33.21 9.06
N SER A 45 -0.83 -32.44 8.92
CA SER A 45 -0.88 -31.29 8.02
C SER A 45 0.11 -30.17 8.43
N ALA A 46 0.50 -30.12 9.71
CA ALA A 46 1.51 -29.19 10.21
C ALA A 46 2.93 -29.62 9.82
N GLU A 47 3.25 -30.91 9.94
CA GLU A 47 4.53 -31.47 9.48
C GLU A 47 4.71 -31.31 7.96
N GLU A 48 3.65 -31.57 7.19
CA GLU A 48 3.63 -31.37 5.73
C GLU A 48 3.93 -29.92 5.36
N ARG A 49 3.36 -28.94 6.09
CA ARG A 49 3.62 -27.51 5.84
C ARG A 49 5.08 -27.15 6.09
N VAL A 50 5.66 -27.62 7.20
CA VAL A 50 7.09 -27.38 7.52
C VAL A 50 7.98 -27.98 6.44
N TRP A 51 7.71 -29.22 6.02
CA TRP A 51 8.47 -29.88 4.97
C TRP A 51 8.39 -29.14 3.62
N LEU A 52 7.18 -28.76 3.19
CA LEU A 52 6.98 -27.98 1.95
C LEU A 52 7.73 -26.64 2.01
N ASN A 53 7.69 -25.96 3.15
CA ASN A 53 8.37 -24.70 3.33
C ASN A 53 9.90 -24.83 3.22
N ILE A 54 10.48 -25.89 3.76
CA ILE A 54 11.93 -26.15 3.66
C ILE A 54 12.31 -26.55 2.23
N HIS A 55 11.65 -27.55 1.65
CA HIS A 55 12.10 -28.18 0.40
C HIS A 55 11.57 -27.52 -0.88
N VAL A 56 10.33 -26.99 -0.85
CA VAL A 56 9.70 -26.36 -2.02
C VAL A 56 9.90 -24.85 -2.00
N CYS A 57 9.61 -24.21 -0.87
CA CYS A 57 9.76 -22.76 -0.75
C CYS A 57 11.23 -22.33 -0.56
N GLN A 58 12.11 -23.27 -0.18
CA GLN A 58 13.53 -23.04 0.12
C GLN A 58 13.75 -22.13 1.34
N ILE A 59 12.90 -22.23 2.36
CA ILE A 59 13.11 -21.54 3.63
C ILE A 59 14.30 -22.19 4.38
N LEU A 60 15.17 -21.37 4.96
CA LEU A 60 16.28 -21.87 5.79
C LEU A 60 15.78 -22.63 7.01
N LEU A 61 16.48 -23.72 7.34
CA LEU A 61 16.23 -24.53 8.53
C LEU A 61 16.29 -23.72 9.85
N SER A 62 17.07 -22.64 9.86
CA SER A 62 17.19 -21.71 11.01
C SER A 62 15.84 -21.15 11.47
N VAL A 63 14.89 -20.93 10.56
CA VAL A 63 13.55 -20.37 10.85
C VAL A 63 12.68 -21.37 11.64
N TYR A 64 13.03 -22.65 11.56
CA TYR A 64 12.36 -23.73 12.27
C TYR A 64 13.13 -24.19 13.51
N SER A 65 14.13 -23.45 13.94
CA SER A 65 14.92 -23.73 15.14
C SER A 65 14.27 -23.12 16.39
N ILE A 66 14.15 -23.88 17.47
CA ILE A 66 13.71 -23.41 18.79
C ILE A 66 14.84 -23.62 19.80
N PRO A 67 15.68 -22.60 20.01
CA PRO A 67 16.71 -22.65 21.03
C PRO A 67 16.14 -22.34 22.42
N VAL A 68 16.53 -23.13 23.42
CA VAL A 68 16.22 -22.93 24.83
C VAL A 68 17.53 -22.96 25.62
N LEU A 69 17.85 -21.84 26.26
CA LEU A 69 19.05 -21.71 27.08
C LEU A 69 18.71 -21.98 28.55
N CYS A 70 19.45 -22.88 29.17
CA CYS A 70 19.36 -23.19 30.60
C CYS A 70 20.67 -22.80 31.29
N GLU A 71 20.66 -21.76 32.10
CA GLU A 71 21.78 -21.41 33.00
C GLU A 71 21.71 -22.26 34.26
N ILE A 72 22.84 -22.83 34.65
CA ILE A 72 22.98 -23.58 35.89
C ILE A 72 23.12 -22.61 37.06
N THR A 73 22.27 -22.76 38.07
CA THR A 73 22.22 -21.87 39.25
C THR A 73 22.64 -22.54 40.55
N ASN A 74 22.96 -23.82 40.52
CA ASN A 74 23.43 -24.55 41.69
C ASN A 74 24.43 -25.65 41.29
N GLU A 75 25.38 -25.93 42.16
CA GLU A 75 26.36 -26.99 41.99
C GLU A 75 25.67 -28.38 42.14
N ASP A 76 26.29 -29.45 41.64
CA ASP A 76 25.78 -30.83 41.62
C ASP A 76 24.78 -31.21 40.49
N ILE A 77 25.04 -30.80 39.25
CA ILE A 77 24.37 -31.40 38.08
C ILE A 77 25.35 -32.31 37.32
N SER A 78 25.04 -33.61 37.28
CA SER A 78 25.87 -34.60 36.60
C SER A 78 25.57 -34.63 35.11
N ILE A 79 26.59 -34.42 34.29
CA ILE A 79 26.48 -34.44 32.82
C ILE A 79 26.03 -35.82 32.32
N ASN A 80 26.57 -36.90 32.89
CA ASN A 80 26.18 -38.27 32.53
C ASN A 80 24.72 -38.56 32.86
N ARG A 81 24.21 -38.02 33.97
CA ARG A 81 22.81 -38.18 34.35
C ARG A 81 21.89 -37.36 33.45
N VAL A 82 22.29 -36.14 33.06
CA VAL A 82 21.58 -35.34 32.04
C VAL A 82 21.53 -36.10 30.71
N ARG A 83 22.65 -36.65 30.24
CA ARG A 83 22.70 -37.44 29.00
C ARG A 83 21.76 -38.65 29.05
N THR A 84 21.76 -39.37 30.16
CA THR A 84 20.87 -40.53 30.38
C THR A 84 19.40 -40.11 30.42
N ALA A 85 19.08 -38.98 31.07
CA ALA A 85 17.73 -38.44 31.14
C ALA A 85 17.21 -38.06 29.73
N ILE A 86 18.02 -37.38 28.91
CA ILE A 86 17.68 -37.03 27.53
C ILE A 86 17.37 -38.30 26.72
N LEU A 87 18.21 -39.33 26.82
CA LEU A 87 17.99 -40.61 26.15
C LEU A 87 16.66 -41.27 26.55
N ASN A 88 16.31 -41.22 27.84
CA ASN A 88 15.05 -41.78 28.32
C ASN A 88 13.83 -41.01 27.80
N VAL A 89 13.92 -39.68 27.67
CA VAL A 89 12.86 -38.85 27.04
C VAL A 89 12.73 -39.17 25.54
N ILE A 90 13.85 -39.29 24.82
CA ILE A 90 13.86 -39.66 23.39
C ILE A 90 13.27 -41.08 23.19
N ARG A 91 13.55 -42.01 24.11
CA ARG A 91 12.94 -43.35 24.12
C ARG A 91 11.43 -43.29 24.31
N LYS A 92 10.96 -42.49 25.28
CA LYS A 92 9.53 -42.30 25.58
C LYS A 92 8.77 -41.71 24.39
N HIS A 93 9.34 -40.71 23.72
CA HIS A 93 8.66 -39.96 22.65
C HIS A 93 9.20 -40.32 21.28
N ALA A 94 8.42 -41.11 20.53
CA ALA A 94 8.77 -41.56 19.18
C ALA A 94 9.08 -40.42 18.18
N LEU A 95 8.54 -39.21 18.42
CA LEU A 95 8.70 -38.06 17.53
C LEU A 95 10.15 -37.57 17.42
N PHE A 96 10.95 -37.68 18.49
CA PHE A 96 12.40 -37.39 18.42
C PHE A 96 13.21 -38.44 17.65
N ARG A 97 12.56 -39.53 17.25
CA ARG A 97 13.14 -40.65 16.48
C ARG A 97 12.41 -40.85 15.16
N THR A 98 11.72 -39.80 14.69
CA THR A 98 10.90 -39.82 13.49
C THR A 98 11.62 -39.06 12.38
N SER A 99 11.79 -39.72 11.24
CA SER A 99 12.19 -39.08 9.99
C SER A 99 10.96 -38.77 9.12
N LEU A 100 11.03 -37.67 8.37
CA LEU A 100 10.02 -37.25 7.41
C LEU A 100 10.56 -37.43 6.00
N ASN A 101 10.01 -38.40 5.28
CA ASN A 101 10.41 -38.74 3.93
C ASN A 101 9.25 -38.61 2.95
N TYR A 102 9.57 -38.19 1.72
CA TYR A 102 8.63 -38.04 0.61
C TYR A 102 8.63 -39.32 -0.25
N ASN A 103 7.48 -40.01 -0.33
CA ASN A 103 7.34 -41.22 -1.17
C ASN A 103 6.72 -40.89 -2.55
N ASN A 104 7.33 -41.39 -3.63
CA ASN A 104 7.10 -40.99 -5.03
C ASN A 104 6.27 -42.01 -5.86
N GLU A 105 5.56 -42.94 -5.23
CA GLU A 105 5.06 -44.15 -5.90
C GLU A 105 3.75 -44.02 -6.70
N GLU A 106 3.04 -42.89 -6.73
CA GLU A 106 1.80 -42.74 -7.52
C GLU A 106 1.88 -41.70 -8.66
N LYS A 107 1.99 -42.18 -9.91
CA LYS A 107 1.86 -41.38 -11.15
C LYS A 107 0.39 -41.08 -11.49
N CYS A 108 -0.31 -40.33 -10.66
CA CYS A 108 -1.61 -39.76 -11.01
C CYS A 108 -1.77 -38.34 -10.44
N LEU A 109 -2.37 -37.44 -11.22
CA LEU A 109 -2.68 -36.05 -10.86
C LEU A 109 -3.83 -35.99 -9.83
N LYS A 110 -3.59 -36.56 -8.65
CA LYS A 110 -4.26 -36.28 -7.37
C LYS A 110 -3.18 -36.54 -6.32
N GLN A 111 -2.49 -35.49 -5.89
CA GLN A 111 -1.39 -35.59 -4.93
C GLN A 111 -1.93 -36.03 -3.55
N SER A 112 -1.98 -37.32 -3.29
CA SER A 112 -1.94 -37.86 -1.94
C SER A 112 -0.48 -38.16 -1.61
N PHE A 113 0.17 -37.25 -0.89
CA PHE A 113 1.49 -37.52 -0.32
C PHE A 113 1.32 -38.49 0.85
N LYS A 114 1.94 -39.67 0.76
CA LYS A 114 2.09 -40.56 1.93
C LYS A 114 3.45 -40.29 2.54
N PHE A 115 3.49 -39.35 3.48
CA PHE A 115 4.63 -39.21 4.37
C PHE A 115 4.62 -40.37 5.36
N THR A 116 5.78 -40.93 5.64
CA THR A 116 5.92 -42.10 6.51
C THR A 116 6.85 -41.74 7.65
N SER A 117 6.30 -41.59 8.85
CA SER A 117 7.08 -41.50 10.08
C SER A 117 7.53 -42.91 10.48
N SER A 118 8.83 -43.16 10.46
CA SER A 118 9.42 -44.43 10.92
C SER A 118 10.12 -44.25 12.25
N VAL A 119 9.78 -45.06 13.25
CA VAL A 119 10.45 -45.08 14.55
C VAL A 119 11.74 -45.89 14.42
N ILE A 120 12.88 -45.24 14.69
CA ILE A 120 14.19 -45.89 14.58
C ILE A 120 14.65 -46.47 15.94
N ASP A 121 15.30 -47.63 15.90
CA ASP A 121 15.71 -48.41 17.08
C ASP A 121 16.97 -47.82 17.76
N VAL A 122 17.01 -47.87 19.09
CA VAL A 122 17.77 -46.94 19.97
C VAL A 122 19.23 -47.36 20.21
N ASN A 123 19.89 -47.96 19.22
CA ASN A 123 21.24 -48.52 19.39
C ASN A 123 22.41 -47.62 18.95
N HIS A 124 22.15 -46.41 18.47
CA HIS A 124 23.22 -45.52 17.98
C HIS A 124 23.13 -44.11 18.56
N ASP A 125 24.29 -43.55 18.91
CA ASP A 125 24.56 -42.14 19.26
C ASP A 125 24.23 -41.15 18.11
N ASP A 126 23.45 -41.56 17.10
CA ASP A 126 23.30 -40.86 15.81
C ASP A 126 22.08 -39.91 15.73
N TYR A 127 21.18 -39.89 16.72
CA TYR A 127 19.88 -39.19 16.62
C TYR A 127 19.81 -37.82 17.32
N TYR A 128 20.81 -37.48 18.14
CA TYR A 128 20.99 -36.14 18.71
C TYR A 128 22.49 -35.85 18.84
N SER A 129 22.93 -34.63 18.52
CA SER A 129 24.32 -34.25 18.76
C SER A 129 24.48 -33.71 20.17
N PHE A 130 25.34 -34.34 20.96
CA PHE A 130 25.78 -33.86 22.27
C PHE A 130 27.16 -33.23 22.13
N GLN A 131 27.24 -31.89 22.20
CA GLN A 131 28.50 -31.16 22.07
C GLN A 131 28.93 -30.54 23.40
N PHE A 132 30.25 -30.45 23.57
CA PHE A 132 30.88 -29.93 24.77
C PHE A 132 31.92 -28.90 24.37
N THR A 133 31.79 -27.68 24.89
CA THR A 133 32.74 -26.60 24.64
C THR A 133 33.05 -25.84 25.93
N ARG A 134 34.34 -25.54 26.13
CA ARG A 134 34.80 -24.64 27.20
C ARG A 134 35.00 -23.25 26.61
N VAL A 135 34.46 -22.26 27.29
CA VAL A 135 34.61 -20.85 26.92
C VAL A 135 35.23 -20.07 28.06
N SER A 136 36.06 -19.09 27.71
CA SER A 136 36.74 -18.22 28.67
C SER A 136 36.21 -16.78 28.61
N THR A 137 35.51 -16.41 27.53
CA THR A 137 34.97 -15.07 27.29
C THR A 137 33.48 -15.13 26.95
N THR A 138 32.80 -13.99 27.10
CA THR A 138 31.40 -13.84 26.69
C THR A 138 31.24 -13.84 25.17
N GLU A 139 32.21 -13.33 24.40
CA GLU A 139 32.17 -13.36 22.93
C GLU A 139 32.19 -14.79 22.38
N GLU A 140 33.01 -15.68 22.95
CA GLU A 140 33.03 -17.10 22.58
C GLU A 140 31.68 -17.78 22.86
N PHE A 141 31.06 -17.44 24.01
CA PHE A 141 29.72 -17.92 24.37
C PHE A 141 28.67 -17.45 23.36
N ASP A 142 28.65 -16.15 23.03
CA ASP A 142 27.69 -15.57 22.08
C ASP A 142 27.81 -16.20 20.68
N GLN A 143 29.04 -16.50 20.23
CA GLN A 143 29.27 -17.20 18.97
C GLN A 143 28.73 -18.63 18.96
N ILE A 144 28.86 -19.37 20.07
CA ILE A 144 28.29 -20.72 20.19
C ILE A 144 26.76 -20.66 20.16
N VAL A 145 26.18 -19.72 20.90
CA VAL A 145 24.75 -19.49 20.92
C VAL A 145 24.26 -19.14 19.50
N GLU A 146 24.92 -18.22 18.81
CA GLU A 146 24.60 -17.87 17.42
C GLU A 146 24.74 -19.06 16.47
N PHE A 147 25.81 -19.84 16.59
CA PHE A 147 26.01 -21.06 15.80
C PHE A 147 24.87 -22.05 16.00
N GLU A 148 24.55 -22.40 17.25
CA GLU A 148 23.47 -23.35 17.55
C GLU A 148 22.12 -22.85 17.04
N THR A 149 21.80 -21.56 17.22
CA THR A 149 20.54 -20.97 16.74
C THR A 149 20.38 -20.94 15.22
N ASN A 150 21.47 -21.03 14.46
CA ASN A 150 21.38 -21.06 12.99
C ASN A 150 20.72 -22.34 12.45
N GLY A 151 20.50 -23.39 13.25
CA GLY A 151 19.67 -24.56 12.86
C GLY A 151 20.16 -25.39 11.66
N ASN A 152 21.27 -25.01 11.01
CA ASN A 152 21.85 -25.67 9.82
C ASN A 152 22.26 -27.13 10.04
N HIS A 153 22.17 -27.60 11.27
CA HIS A 153 22.56 -28.93 11.68
C HIS A 153 21.41 -29.92 11.80
N PHE A 154 20.17 -29.46 11.64
CA PHE A 154 19.01 -30.35 11.62
C PHE A 154 18.89 -31.03 10.26
N ASN A 155 18.42 -32.27 10.29
CA ASN A 155 18.04 -32.98 9.08
C ASN A 155 16.79 -33.81 9.39
N ILE A 156 15.66 -33.33 8.88
CA ILE A 156 14.34 -33.94 9.11
C ILE A 156 14.17 -35.27 8.37
N GLU A 157 14.93 -35.52 7.30
CA GLU A 157 14.91 -36.78 6.55
C GLU A 157 15.68 -37.89 7.27
N THR A 158 16.68 -37.54 8.08
CA THR A 158 17.45 -38.49 8.90
C THR A 158 16.94 -38.58 10.36
N GLY A 159 15.97 -37.76 10.74
CA GLY A 159 15.36 -37.75 12.08
C GLY A 159 16.15 -36.99 13.16
N ILE A 160 17.14 -36.18 12.77
CA ILE A 160 17.88 -35.33 13.72
C ILE A 160 17.09 -34.05 13.93
N VAL A 161 16.30 -34.01 15.00
CA VAL A 161 15.35 -32.92 15.33
C VAL A 161 15.57 -32.33 16.73
N LEU A 162 16.56 -32.81 17.48
CA LEU A 162 16.98 -32.30 18.79
C LEU A 162 18.50 -32.25 18.86
N LYS A 163 19.02 -31.13 19.38
CA LYS A 163 20.43 -30.95 19.73
C LYS A 163 20.59 -30.44 21.15
N CYS A 164 21.69 -30.83 21.79
CA CYS A 164 22.05 -30.38 23.13
C CYS A 164 23.54 -30.00 23.15
N HIS A 165 23.84 -28.77 23.55
CA HIS A 165 25.20 -28.26 23.68
C HIS A 165 25.43 -27.80 25.11
N ILE A 166 26.43 -28.38 25.77
CA ILE A 166 26.90 -27.94 27.09
C ILE A 166 28.05 -26.95 26.93
N VAL A 167 27.88 -25.75 27.48
CA VAL A 167 28.88 -24.70 27.47
C VAL A 167 29.34 -24.43 28.90
N LYS A 168 30.62 -24.69 29.17
CA LYS A 168 31.21 -24.49 30.50
C LYS A 168 31.95 -23.17 30.59
N TYR A 169 31.61 -22.37 31.59
CA TYR A 169 32.23 -21.09 31.87
C TYR A 169 33.20 -21.23 33.05
N ASN A 170 34.50 -21.37 32.77
CA ASN A 170 35.54 -21.50 33.79
C ASN A 170 35.38 -22.65 34.83
N SER A 171 34.53 -23.66 34.57
CA SER A 171 34.34 -24.82 35.46
C SER A 171 35.59 -25.73 35.53
N LYS A 172 35.89 -26.23 36.74
CA LYS A 172 37.09 -27.05 37.04
C LYS A 172 36.88 -28.55 36.86
N SER A 173 35.64 -29.02 36.83
CA SER A 173 35.29 -30.43 36.71
C SER A 173 34.90 -30.77 35.27
N ASP A 174 35.26 -31.95 34.77
CA ASP A 174 34.79 -32.43 33.46
C ASP A 174 33.38 -33.04 33.55
N ASP A 175 32.99 -33.63 34.68
CA ASP A 175 31.78 -34.46 34.81
C ASP A 175 30.57 -33.74 35.44
N MET A 176 30.80 -32.60 36.09
CA MET A 176 29.77 -31.81 36.76
C MET A 176 29.58 -30.46 36.06
N LEU A 177 28.37 -29.91 36.13
CA LEU A 177 28.09 -28.52 35.79
C LEU A 177 28.04 -27.69 37.06
N ASP A 178 28.69 -26.53 36.99
CA ASP A 178 28.78 -25.57 38.08
C ASP A 178 27.89 -24.34 37.80
N THR A 179 27.70 -23.50 38.82
CA THR A 179 26.94 -22.25 38.67
C THR A 179 27.58 -21.36 37.60
N GLY A 180 26.79 -20.89 36.64
CA GLY A 180 27.26 -20.09 35.51
C GLY A 180 27.61 -20.90 34.25
N ASP A 181 27.56 -22.23 34.30
CA ASP A 181 27.56 -23.07 33.10
C ASP A 181 26.17 -23.03 32.41
N TYR A 182 26.12 -23.42 31.14
CA TYR A 182 24.90 -23.40 30.33
C TYR A 182 24.64 -24.73 29.61
N ILE A 183 23.37 -25.07 29.47
CA ILE A 183 22.88 -26.12 28.56
C ILE A 183 21.99 -25.46 27.52
N ILE A 184 22.35 -25.59 26.24
CA ILE A 184 21.57 -25.13 25.11
C ILE A 184 20.83 -26.32 24.52
N PHE A 185 19.51 -26.35 24.65
CA PHE A 185 18.67 -27.27 23.90
C PHE A 185 18.20 -26.58 22.63
N ASN A 186 18.33 -27.24 21.48
CA ASN A 186 17.77 -26.71 20.25
C ASN A 186 16.86 -27.77 19.62
N PHE A 187 15.60 -27.40 19.41
CA PHE A 187 14.57 -28.28 18.84
C PHE A 187 14.23 -27.83 17.41
N HIS A 188 13.98 -28.77 16.52
CA HIS A 188 13.35 -28.46 15.24
C HIS A 188 11.81 -28.39 15.44
N ARG A 189 11.17 -27.34 14.91
CA ARG A 189 9.72 -27.05 14.98
C ARG A 189 8.82 -28.16 14.45
N VAL A 190 9.38 -29.13 13.74
CA VAL A 190 8.63 -30.29 13.24
C VAL A 190 8.34 -31.32 14.32
N ALA A 191 9.14 -31.32 15.40
CA ALA A 191 9.00 -32.27 16.51
C ALA A 191 8.41 -31.63 17.76
N VAL A 192 8.58 -30.33 17.96
CA VAL A 192 8.19 -29.66 19.20
C VAL A 192 7.62 -28.28 18.88
N ASP A 193 6.47 -27.95 19.47
CA ASP A 193 5.97 -26.58 19.57
C ASP A 193 6.22 -25.97 20.97
N ARG A 194 5.95 -24.67 21.13
CA ARG A 194 6.19 -23.96 22.40
C ARG A 194 5.44 -24.56 23.60
N LEU A 195 4.26 -25.16 23.39
CA LEU A 195 3.50 -25.83 24.44
C LEU A 195 4.17 -27.16 24.84
N SER A 196 4.68 -27.90 23.86
CA SER A 196 5.36 -29.18 24.03
C SER A 196 6.71 -29.07 24.75
N ILE A 197 7.37 -27.90 24.70
CA ILE A 197 8.62 -27.64 25.45
C ILE A 197 8.41 -27.84 26.96
N LYS A 198 7.28 -27.39 27.51
CA LYS A 198 6.97 -27.57 28.94
C LYS A 198 6.88 -29.05 29.29
N SER A 199 6.21 -29.83 28.45
CA SER A 199 6.09 -31.28 28.59
C SER A 199 7.44 -32.00 28.47
N PHE A 200 8.30 -31.55 27.54
CA PHE A 200 9.66 -32.07 27.40
C PHE A 200 10.49 -31.86 28.67
N PHE A 201 10.52 -30.64 29.22
CA PHE A 201 11.34 -30.36 30.41
C PHE A 201 10.80 -31.04 31.67
N LYS A 202 9.48 -31.22 31.78
CA LYS A 202 8.88 -32.03 32.83
C LYS A 202 9.36 -33.48 32.75
N ASP A 203 9.25 -34.09 31.57
CA ASP A 203 9.71 -35.47 31.36
C ASP A 203 11.23 -35.61 31.52
N LEU A 204 12.01 -34.59 31.15
CA LEU A 204 13.45 -34.55 31.38
C LEU A 204 13.78 -34.51 32.88
N GLN A 205 13.03 -33.74 33.66
CA GLN A 205 13.17 -33.71 35.11
C GLN A 205 12.82 -35.06 35.72
N ASP A 206 11.69 -35.65 35.33
CA ASP A 206 11.25 -36.96 35.83
C ASP A 206 12.26 -38.06 35.45
N ALA A 207 12.81 -37.99 34.23
CA ALA A 207 13.87 -38.90 33.77
C ALA A 207 15.17 -38.73 34.55
N TYR A 208 15.54 -37.50 34.91
CA TYR A 208 16.73 -37.25 35.73
C TYR A 208 16.54 -37.74 37.16
N MET A 209 15.34 -37.64 37.72
CA MET A 209 15.01 -38.09 39.07
C MET A 209 14.69 -39.59 39.16
N ASP A 210 14.78 -40.31 38.04
CA ASP A 210 14.40 -41.73 37.92
C ASP A 210 12.93 -42.01 38.28
N THR A 211 12.06 -41.03 38.04
CA THR A 211 10.60 -41.08 38.30
C THR A 211 9.75 -41.06 37.02
N LEU A 212 10.37 -41.16 35.84
CA LEU A 212 9.66 -41.16 34.56
C LEU A 212 8.71 -42.36 34.43
N GLU A 213 7.44 -42.09 34.14
CA GLU A 213 6.42 -43.13 33.94
C GLU A 213 6.69 -44.01 32.70
N SER A 214 6.26 -45.29 32.78
CA SER A 214 6.38 -46.29 31.72
C SER A 214 5.57 -45.93 30.46
N ILE A 215 6.06 -46.36 29.29
CA ILE A 215 5.52 -46.11 27.94
C ILE A 215 4.15 -46.80 27.69
N THR A 216 3.76 -47.74 28.55
CA THR A 216 2.52 -48.53 28.39
C THR A 216 1.25 -47.67 28.35
N ASN A 217 0.51 -47.72 27.23
CA ASN A 217 -0.76 -47.05 26.97
C ASN A 217 -0.75 -45.52 26.76
N MET A 218 0.40 -44.93 26.39
CA MET A 218 0.45 -43.51 26.02
C MET A 218 -0.07 -43.27 24.59
N VAL A 219 -0.91 -42.25 24.41
CA VAL A 219 -1.31 -41.76 23.09
C VAL A 219 -0.14 -40.98 22.49
N SER A 220 0.28 -41.33 21.28
CA SER A 220 1.41 -40.70 20.59
C SER A 220 0.97 -39.60 19.62
N TYR A 221 1.92 -38.76 19.20
CA TYR A 221 1.69 -37.79 18.12
C TYR A 221 1.30 -38.46 16.79
N LEU A 222 1.85 -39.66 16.54
CA LEU A 222 1.58 -40.45 15.34
C LEU A 222 0.10 -40.89 15.27
N ASP A 223 -0.50 -41.17 16.42
CA ASP A 223 -1.94 -41.46 16.54
C ASP A 223 -2.78 -40.23 16.19
N TYR A 224 -2.33 -39.03 16.58
CA TYR A 224 -2.97 -37.77 16.20
C TYR A 224 -2.90 -37.55 14.69
N ALA A 225 -1.71 -37.67 14.09
CA ALA A 225 -1.50 -37.47 12.65
C ALA A 225 -2.35 -38.43 11.81
N THR A 226 -2.38 -39.72 12.19
CA THR A 226 -3.23 -40.73 11.55
C THR A 226 -4.70 -40.38 11.65
N LYS A 227 -5.15 -39.98 12.84
CA LYS A 227 -6.54 -39.60 13.06
C LYS A 227 -6.93 -38.34 12.28
N GLU A 228 -6.07 -37.32 12.24
CA GLU A 228 -6.30 -36.09 11.46
C GLU A 228 -6.54 -36.44 9.99
N LYS A 229 -5.65 -37.24 9.39
CA LYS A 229 -5.75 -37.63 7.98
C LYS A 229 -6.96 -38.52 7.69
N GLN A 230 -7.31 -39.45 8.58
CA GLN A 230 -8.53 -40.25 8.46
C GLN A 230 -9.78 -39.36 8.43
N ILE A 231 -9.89 -38.38 9.35
CA ILE A 231 -11.06 -37.49 9.38
C ILE A 231 -11.10 -36.61 8.11
N LEU A 232 -9.95 -36.16 7.60
CA LEU A 232 -9.88 -35.36 6.37
C LEU A 232 -10.23 -36.15 5.08
N ASN A 233 -9.83 -37.43 5.00
CA ASN A 233 -9.91 -38.26 3.79
C ASN A 233 -11.13 -39.20 3.74
N ASP A 234 -11.47 -39.90 4.83
CA ASP A 234 -12.39 -41.06 4.81
C ASP A 234 -13.83 -40.71 5.20
N HIS A 235 -14.06 -39.55 5.80
CA HIS A 235 -15.40 -39.12 6.25
C HIS A 235 -15.83 -37.75 5.68
N PRO A 236 -16.15 -37.65 4.38
CA PRO A 236 -16.89 -36.50 3.83
C PRO A 236 -18.34 -36.37 4.38
N LEU A 237 -18.71 -37.14 5.41
CA LEU A 237 -19.99 -37.14 6.11
C LEU A 237 -19.85 -36.81 7.61
N ASP A 238 -18.64 -36.59 8.14
CA ASP A 238 -18.48 -36.05 9.50
C ASP A 238 -18.99 -34.60 9.48
N LEU A 239 -20.16 -34.39 10.10
CA LEU A 239 -20.87 -33.11 10.12
C LEU A 239 -19.95 -31.97 10.58
N THR A 240 -19.03 -32.26 11.49
CA THR A 240 -18.10 -31.29 12.08
C THR A 240 -17.15 -30.69 11.05
N ILE A 241 -16.42 -31.52 10.27
CA ILE A 241 -15.45 -31.04 9.27
C ILE A 241 -16.15 -30.32 8.12
N ASN A 242 -17.31 -30.82 7.67
CA ASN A 242 -18.06 -30.17 6.59
C ASN A 242 -18.62 -28.81 7.02
N GLU A 243 -19.09 -28.69 8.26
CA GLU A 243 -19.45 -27.40 8.85
C GLU A 243 -18.26 -26.44 8.86
N GLY A 244 -17.06 -26.93 9.22
CA GLY A 244 -15.82 -26.16 9.16
C GLY A 244 -15.47 -25.70 7.75
N ARG A 245 -15.46 -26.60 6.75
CA ARG A 245 -15.20 -26.25 5.34
C ARG A 245 -16.22 -25.24 4.81
N LYS A 246 -17.50 -25.43 5.12
CA LYS A 246 -18.58 -24.51 4.72
C LYS A 246 -18.42 -23.14 5.38
N TYR A 247 -18.05 -23.10 6.66
CA TYR A 247 -17.75 -21.86 7.37
C TYR A 247 -16.59 -21.12 6.70
N TRP A 248 -15.44 -21.77 6.51
CA TRP A 248 -14.26 -21.14 5.89
C TRP A 248 -14.50 -20.70 4.45
N HIS A 249 -15.25 -21.48 3.66
CA HIS A 249 -15.66 -21.07 2.33
C HIS A 249 -16.51 -19.79 2.38
N ASN A 250 -17.51 -19.72 3.25
CA ASN A 250 -18.34 -18.51 3.40
C ASN A 250 -17.55 -17.32 3.96
N MET A 251 -16.63 -17.54 4.90
CA MET A 251 -15.81 -16.50 5.53
C MET A 251 -14.83 -15.87 4.54
N LEU A 252 -14.34 -16.64 3.55
CA LEU A 252 -13.25 -16.21 2.65
C LEU A 252 -13.65 -16.07 1.18
N ARG A 253 -14.88 -16.45 0.77
CA ARG A 253 -15.32 -16.35 -0.64
C ARG A 253 -15.28 -14.92 -1.21
N ASP A 254 -15.57 -13.94 -0.36
CA ASP A 254 -15.64 -12.53 -0.73
C ASP A 254 -14.36 -11.78 -0.28
N PHE A 255 -13.30 -12.52 0.11
CA PHE A 255 -12.02 -11.95 0.52
C PHE A 255 -11.02 -12.05 -0.63
N ASP A 256 -10.49 -10.91 -1.07
CA ASP A 256 -9.45 -10.91 -2.11
C ASP A 256 -8.07 -11.16 -1.47
N ALA A 257 -7.70 -12.44 -1.38
CA ALA A 257 -6.38 -12.83 -0.88
C ALA A 257 -5.21 -12.49 -1.83
N THR A 258 -5.48 -11.93 -3.00
CA THR A 258 -4.45 -11.43 -3.92
C THR A 258 -4.10 -9.97 -3.65
N LYS A 259 -4.99 -9.24 -2.98
CA LYS A 259 -4.76 -7.86 -2.56
C LYS A 259 -3.95 -7.85 -1.27
N LEU A 260 -2.69 -7.39 -1.37
CA LEU A 260 -1.84 -7.17 -0.21
C LEU A 260 -2.34 -5.97 0.60
N ILE A 261 -2.21 -6.07 1.92
CA ILE A 261 -2.35 -4.96 2.86
C ILE A 261 -1.22 -3.96 2.56
N PRO A 262 -1.55 -2.68 2.27
CA PRO A 262 -0.56 -1.67 1.96
C PRO A 262 0.09 -1.13 3.25
N LEU A 263 0.87 -1.98 3.91
CA LEU A 263 1.70 -1.55 5.05
C LEU A 263 2.71 -0.48 4.60
N PRO A 264 3.22 0.35 5.53
CA PRO A 264 4.20 1.39 5.20
C PRO A 264 5.58 0.76 4.91
N TYR A 265 5.72 0.12 3.75
CA TYR A 265 6.98 -0.48 3.31
C TYR A 265 8.00 0.59 2.94
N ASP A 266 9.25 0.40 3.36
CA ASP A 266 10.39 1.21 2.92
C ASP A 266 10.91 0.74 1.56
N HIS A 267 10.76 -0.56 1.26
CA HIS A 267 11.19 -1.21 0.01
C HIS A 267 10.06 -1.99 -0.68
N PRO A 268 8.98 -1.32 -1.13
CA PRO A 268 7.83 -1.99 -1.75
C PRO A 268 8.18 -2.72 -3.06
N GLU A 269 9.25 -2.34 -3.76
CA GLU A 269 9.72 -3.01 -4.97
C GLU A 269 10.12 -4.47 -4.74
N LYS A 270 10.53 -4.82 -3.52
CA LYS A 270 10.92 -6.19 -3.15
C LYS A 270 9.74 -7.07 -2.76
N LEU A 271 8.50 -6.56 -2.76
CA LEU A 271 7.31 -7.34 -2.37
C LEU A 271 7.15 -8.62 -3.19
N SER A 272 7.56 -8.60 -4.47
CA SER A 272 7.50 -9.73 -5.40
C SER A 272 8.66 -10.75 -5.26
N GLU A 273 9.68 -10.44 -4.46
CA GLU A 273 10.87 -11.27 -4.28
C GLU A 273 10.70 -12.27 -3.13
N LYS A 274 11.49 -13.35 -3.15
CA LYS A 274 11.60 -14.25 -1.99
C LYS A 274 12.24 -13.48 -0.84
N ARG A 275 11.61 -13.52 0.34
CA ARG A 275 12.13 -12.89 1.56
C ARG A 275 13.42 -13.58 2.01
N SER A 276 14.38 -12.78 2.45
CA SER A 276 15.53 -13.19 3.22
C SER A 276 15.09 -13.57 4.64
N THR A 277 15.99 -14.22 5.37
CA THR A 277 15.74 -14.60 6.76
C THR A 277 16.20 -13.55 7.77
N MET A 278 16.51 -12.34 7.30
CA MET A 278 16.94 -11.25 8.17
C MET A 278 15.71 -10.58 8.78
N GLU A 279 15.58 -10.69 10.09
CA GLU A 279 14.45 -10.15 10.84
C GLU A 279 14.90 -9.06 11.80
N GLY A 280 14.12 -8.00 11.86
CA GLY A 280 14.26 -6.94 12.84
C GLY A 280 13.20 -7.06 13.93
N ASN A 281 13.45 -6.41 15.07
CA ASN A 281 12.54 -6.39 16.20
C ASN A 281 12.43 -4.96 16.76
N SER A 282 11.21 -4.52 17.05
CA SER A 282 10.93 -3.30 17.81
C SER A 282 10.07 -3.63 19.03
N SER A 283 10.64 -3.42 20.22
CA SER A 283 10.02 -3.80 21.49
C SER A 283 8.91 -2.84 21.93
N ILE A 284 7.85 -3.39 22.52
CA ILE A 284 6.79 -2.66 23.20
C ILE A 284 6.72 -3.07 24.67
N GLU A 285 6.70 -2.09 25.56
CA GLU A 285 6.49 -2.26 27.00
C GLU A 285 5.39 -1.29 27.43
N LEU A 286 4.32 -1.82 28.02
CA LEU A 286 3.22 -1.01 28.54
C LEU A 286 3.36 -0.80 30.03
N THR A 287 2.91 0.36 30.50
CA THR A 287 2.85 0.65 31.93
C THR A 287 1.90 -0.30 32.66
N GLU A 288 2.11 -0.45 33.97
CA GLU A 288 1.22 -1.23 34.84
C GLU A 288 -0.22 -0.76 34.75
N ILE A 289 -0.43 0.57 34.81
CA ILE A 289 -1.75 1.19 34.82
C ILE A 289 -2.48 0.87 33.52
N LEU A 290 -1.80 1.00 32.37
CA LEU A 290 -2.37 0.67 31.08
C LEU A 290 -2.72 -0.82 30.99
N THR A 291 -1.81 -1.69 31.46
CA THR A 291 -2.03 -3.14 31.48
C THR A 291 -3.25 -3.52 32.33
N GLU A 292 -3.35 -2.97 33.55
CA GLU A 292 -4.49 -3.19 34.45
C GLU A 292 -5.82 -2.76 33.81
N ASN A 293 -5.84 -1.62 33.12
CA ASN A 293 -7.03 -1.13 32.44
C ASN A 293 -7.43 -1.99 31.23
N ILE A 294 -6.48 -2.47 30.43
CA ILE A 294 -6.74 -3.40 29.32
C ILE A 294 -7.38 -4.69 29.87
N ILE A 295 -6.80 -5.25 30.94
CA ILE A 295 -7.32 -6.46 31.57
C ILE A 295 -8.73 -6.22 32.09
N LYS A 296 -8.96 -5.11 32.80
CA LYS A 296 -10.28 -4.75 33.31
C LYS A 296 -11.30 -4.61 32.18
N PHE A 297 -10.95 -3.90 31.11
CA PHE A 297 -11.85 -3.71 29.97
C PHE A 297 -12.19 -5.04 29.28
N SER A 298 -11.23 -5.96 29.17
CA SER A 298 -11.49 -7.31 28.64
C SER A 298 -12.53 -8.06 29.46
N MET A 299 -12.47 -7.93 30.81
CA MET A 299 -13.45 -8.52 31.73
C MET A 299 -14.82 -7.85 31.58
N ASP A 300 -14.86 -6.52 31.52
CA ASP A 300 -16.10 -5.74 31.39
C ASP A 300 -16.85 -6.07 30.08
N CYS A 301 -16.13 -6.29 28.97
CA CYS A 301 -16.70 -6.71 27.69
C CYS A 301 -16.89 -8.24 27.54
N ASN A 302 -16.46 -9.01 28.55
CA ASN A 302 -16.48 -10.47 28.56
C ASN A 302 -15.79 -11.06 27.30
N VAL A 303 -14.60 -10.56 26.99
CA VAL A 303 -13.72 -11.04 25.90
C VAL A 303 -12.37 -11.48 26.46
N SER A 304 -11.71 -12.42 25.80
CA SER A 304 -10.33 -12.78 26.17
C SER A 304 -9.34 -11.66 25.82
N MET A 305 -8.20 -11.63 26.51
CA MET A 305 -7.08 -10.72 26.18
C MET A 305 -6.63 -10.87 24.72
N PHE A 306 -6.55 -12.11 24.22
CA PHE A 306 -6.24 -12.39 22.80
C PHE A 306 -7.23 -11.66 21.86
N GLN A 307 -8.54 -11.81 22.09
CA GLN A 307 -9.57 -11.20 21.25
C GLN A 307 -9.54 -9.67 21.31
N LEU A 308 -9.35 -9.09 22.50
CA LEU A 308 -9.26 -7.65 22.68
C LEU A 308 -8.03 -7.09 21.96
N LEU A 309 -6.85 -7.66 22.20
CA LEU A 309 -5.60 -7.19 21.61
C LEU A 309 -5.56 -7.41 20.09
N LEU A 310 -6.13 -8.51 19.58
CA LEU A 310 -6.31 -8.73 18.15
C LEU A 310 -7.25 -7.69 17.53
N THR A 311 -8.29 -7.28 18.26
CA THR A 311 -9.20 -6.19 17.82
C THR A 311 -8.46 -4.86 17.78
N CYS A 312 -7.63 -4.55 18.78
CA CYS A 312 -6.76 -3.37 18.76
C CYS A 312 -5.78 -3.40 17.60
N TYR A 313 -5.19 -4.56 17.30
CA TYR A 313 -4.26 -4.70 16.17
C TYR A 313 -4.96 -4.56 14.81
N SER A 314 -6.16 -5.13 14.67
CA SER A 314 -6.98 -4.96 13.47
C SER A 314 -7.38 -3.50 13.25
N LEU A 315 -7.78 -2.80 14.32
CA LEU A 315 -8.07 -1.37 14.30
C LEU A 315 -6.83 -0.54 13.93
N PHE A 316 -5.67 -0.89 14.50
CA PHE A 316 -4.40 -0.25 14.18
C PHE A 316 -4.08 -0.35 12.69
N LEU A 317 -4.13 -1.57 12.13
CA LEU A 317 -3.89 -1.81 10.70
C LEU A 317 -4.89 -1.04 9.83
N HIS A 318 -6.17 -1.02 10.20
CA HIS A 318 -7.19 -0.22 9.51
C HIS A 318 -6.85 1.27 9.50
N LYS A 319 -6.42 1.83 10.64
CA LYS A 319 -6.10 3.26 10.75
C LYS A 319 -4.83 3.66 10.00
N ILE A 320 -3.84 2.77 9.86
CA ILE A 320 -2.60 3.09 9.11
C ILE A 320 -2.70 2.79 7.60
N THR A 321 -3.56 1.85 7.19
CA THR A 321 -3.69 1.43 5.78
C THR A 321 -4.95 1.92 5.09
N HIS A 322 -5.93 2.39 5.85
CA HIS A 322 -7.28 2.72 5.38
C HIS A 322 -8.02 1.53 4.72
N GLU A 323 -7.55 0.30 4.95
CA GLU A 323 -8.24 -0.90 4.53
C GLU A 323 -9.33 -1.28 5.53
N ASN A 324 -10.51 -1.63 5.02
CA ASN A 324 -11.67 -1.99 5.84
C ASN A 324 -11.79 -3.50 6.02
N ASP A 325 -11.14 -4.30 5.17
CA ASP A 325 -11.22 -5.75 5.16
C ASP A 325 -9.82 -6.34 5.32
N ILE A 326 -9.50 -6.71 6.56
CA ILE A 326 -8.14 -7.07 6.97
C ILE A 326 -8.16 -8.50 7.49
N CYS A 327 -7.17 -9.31 7.08
CA CYS A 327 -7.02 -10.67 7.56
C CYS A 327 -5.67 -10.88 8.22
N ILE A 328 -5.70 -11.27 9.49
CA ILE A 328 -4.52 -11.47 10.35
C ILE A 328 -4.42 -12.94 10.70
N GLY A 329 -3.24 -13.55 10.56
CA GLY A 329 -3.03 -14.92 11.01
C GLY A 329 -2.82 -14.98 12.51
N GLY A 330 -3.67 -15.72 13.23
CA GLY A 330 -3.44 -16.08 14.62
C GLY A 330 -2.78 -17.45 14.72
N LEU A 331 -1.81 -17.60 15.62
CA LEU A 331 -1.25 -18.92 15.95
C LEU A 331 -2.10 -19.57 17.06
N ASN A 332 -2.77 -20.68 16.73
CA ASN A 332 -3.55 -21.48 17.67
C ASN A 332 -3.05 -22.92 17.71
N ALA A 333 -3.22 -23.60 18.84
CA ALA A 333 -3.04 -25.05 18.90
C ALA A 333 -4.26 -25.75 18.27
N SER A 334 -4.06 -26.63 17.29
CA SER A 334 -5.11 -27.36 16.57
C SER A 334 -5.68 -28.56 17.35
N HIS A 335 -5.72 -28.47 18.68
CA HIS A 335 -6.16 -29.56 19.55
C HIS A 335 -7.58 -29.36 20.11
N PRO A 336 -8.61 -29.97 19.49
CA PRO A 336 -9.96 -29.94 20.04
C PRO A 336 -10.16 -30.94 21.20
N ASN A 337 -9.18 -31.79 21.54
CA ASN A 337 -9.38 -32.93 22.43
C ASN A 337 -8.38 -32.98 23.59
N SER A 338 -8.89 -33.08 24.82
CA SER A 338 -8.10 -33.09 26.06
C SER A 338 -7.08 -34.24 26.15
N LYS A 339 -7.26 -35.30 25.35
CA LYS A 339 -6.37 -36.46 25.30
C LYS A 339 -4.95 -36.16 24.80
N PHE A 340 -4.75 -35.07 24.05
CA PHE A 340 -3.44 -34.73 23.46
C PHE A 340 -2.71 -33.58 24.17
N VAL A 341 -3.28 -33.01 25.24
CA VAL A 341 -2.76 -31.80 25.92
C VAL A 341 -1.33 -31.95 26.44
N ASN A 342 -0.88 -33.18 26.73
CA ASN A 342 0.47 -33.46 27.24
C ASN A 342 1.32 -34.29 26.25
N VAL A 343 0.91 -34.38 24.99
CA VAL A 343 1.68 -35.09 23.96
C VAL A 343 2.70 -34.11 23.38
N ILE A 344 3.95 -34.55 23.22
CA ILE A 344 4.98 -33.73 22.55
C ILE A 344 4.71 -33.78 21.05
N GLY A 345 4.59 -32.62 20.43
CA GLY A 345 4.52 -32.51 18.98
C GLY A 345 4.28 -31.11 18.44
N THR A 346 4.01 -31.05 17.14
CA THR A 346 3.75 -29.79 16.44
C THR A 346 2.27 -29.64 16.15
N PHE A 347 1.60 -28.84 16.98
CA PHE A 347 0.17 -28.60 16.88
C PHE A 347 -0.17 -27.16 16.51
N ILE A 348 0.83 -26.34 16.17
CA ILE A 348 0.61 -24.95 15.76
C ILE A 348 -0.10 -24.92 14.41
N ASN A 349 -1.25 -24.27 14.38
CA ASN A 349 -2.02 -23.96 13.18
C ASN A 349 -2.13 -22.44 13.00
N ILE A 350 -2.10 -22.01 11.73
CA ILE A 350 -2.35 -20.61 11.37
C ILE A 350 -3.84 -20.48 11.07
N VAL A 351 -4.50 -19.58 11.78
CA VAL A 351 -5.93 -19.34 11.64
C VAL A 351 -6.13 -17.92 11.11
N PRO A 352 -6.71 -17.75 9.90
CA PRO A 352 -6.95 -16.42 9.34
C PRO A 352 -8.15 -15.77 10.04
N TYR A 353 -7.88 -14.80 10.91
CA TYR A 353 -8.86 -13.93 11.54
C TYR A 353 -9.14 -12.74 10.61
N ARG A 354 -10.23 -12.83 9.83
CA ARG A 354 -10.69 -11.75 8.95
C ARG A 354 -11.63 -10.81 9.71
N SER A 355 -11.23 -9.56 9.86
CA SER A 355 -12.08 -8.46 10.31
C SER A 355 -12.87 -7.94 9.12
N SER A 356 -14.10 -8.42 8.96
CA SER A 356 -14.93 -8.06 7.81
C SER A 356 -15.52 -6.66 8.00
N PHE A 357 -14.99 -5.68 7.25
CA PHE A 357 -15.48 -4.30 7.20
C PHE A 357 -15.52 -3.59 8.57
N ILE A 358 -14.45 -2.89 8.92
CA ILE A 358 -14.42 -2.00 10.09
C ILE A 358 -15.18 -0.71 9.73
N ASP A 359 -16.32 -0.48 10.37
CA ASP A 359 -17.07 0.78 10.22
C ASP A 359 -16.51 1.85 11.16
N SER A 360 -15.78 2.80 10.58
CA SER A 360 -15.09 3.84 11.34
C SER A 360 -16.04 4.78 12.12
N ARG A 361 -17.35 4.73 11.86
CA ARG A 361 -18.36 5.52 12.60
C ARG A 361 -18.86 4.83 13.87
N THR A 362 -18.49 3.57 14.10
CA THR A 362 -18.84 2.84 15.32
C THR A 362 -17.95 3.28 16.48
N ASN A 363 -18.43 3.18 17.72
CA ASN A 363 -17.56 3.34 18.88
C ASN A 363 -16.74 2.06 19.12
N PHE A 364 -15.67 2.17 19.92
CA PHE A 364 -14.74 1.06 20.12
C PHE A 364 -15.39 -0.13 20.84
N LYS A 365 -16.29 0.12 21.79
CA LYS A 365 -17.00 -0.94 22.52
C LYS A 365 -17.87 -1.80 21.59
N ASP A 366 -18.62 -1.15 20.70
CA ASP A 366 -19.45 -1.83 19.70
C ASP A 366 -18.58 -2.61 18.70
N LEU A 367 -17.41 -2.08 18.32
CA LEU A 367 -16.44 -2.81 17.49
C LEU A 367 -15.97 -4.10 18.20
N VAL A 368 -15.63 -4.03 19.49
CA VAL A 368 -15.23 -5.20 20.28
C VAL A 368 -16.36 -6.23 20.37
N GLU A 369 -17.60 -5.80 20.57
CA GLU A 369 -18.76 -6.70 20.59
C GLU A 369 -19.04 -7.38 19.24
N LYS A 370 -18.86 -6.64 18.13
CA LYS A 370 -18.94 -7.20 16.78
C LYS A 370 -17.83 -8.25 16.58
N MET A 371 -16.58 -7.85 16.81
CA MET A 371 -15.40 -8.69 16.60
C MET A 371 -15.43 -9.94 17.48
N LYS A 372 -15.91 -9.83 18.73
CA LYS A 372 -16.15 -10.98 19.61
C LYS A 372 -16.96 -12.09 18.94
N LYS A 373 -18.05 -11.74 18.26
CA LYS A 373 -18.91 -12.74 17.57
C LYS A 373 -18.14 -13.40 16.43
N GLU A 374 -17.46 -12.62 15.60
CA GLU A 374 -16.65 -13.11 14.49
C GLU A 374 -15.51 -14.02 14.97
N TRP A 375 -14.83 -13.65 16.05
CA TRP A 375 -13.72 -14.40 16.64
C TRP A 375 -14.15 -15.70 17.31
N VAL A 376 -15.31 -15.72 17.97
CA VAL A 376 -15.87 -16.96 18.56
C VAL A 376 -16.19 -17.97 17.46
N ASP A 377 -16.84 -17.53 16.38
CA ASP A 377 -17.15 -18.41 15.25
C ASP A 377 -15.87 -18.89 14.55
N THR A 378 -14.89 -17.99 14.35
CA THR A 378 -13.58 -18.34 13.75
C THR A 378 -12.85 -19.37 14.61
N HIS A 379 -12.82 -19.15 15.93
CA HIS A 379 -12.13 -20.03 16.85
C HIS A 379 -12.79 -21.42 16.93
N LYS A 380 -14.12 -21.51 16.82
CA LYS A 380 -14.86 -22.79 16.77
C LYS A 380 -14.35 -23.72 15.66
N TYR A 381 -13.93 -23.17 14.52
CA TYR A 381 -13.44 -23.93 13.36
C TYR A 381 -11.92 -23.85 13.14
N SER A 382 -11.17 -23.40 14.16
CA SER A 382 -9.71 -23.26 14.13
C SER A 382 -8.94 -24.59 14.04
N TYR A 383 -9.61 -25.71 14.28
CA TYR A 383 -9.03 -27.05 14.14
C TYR A 383 -8.79 -27.46 12.69
N LEU A 384 -9.43 -26.80 11.71
CA LEU A 384 -9.20 -27.12 10.30
C LEU A 384 -7.78 -26.68 9.90
N PRO A 385 -6.95 -27.57 9.33
CA PRO A 385 -5.58 -27.21 8.99
C PRO A 385 -5.51 -26.06 7.99
N PHE A 386 -4.53 -25.18 8.17
CA PHE A 386 -4.32 -24.02 7.29
C PHE A 386 -4.25 -24.38 5.79
N GLN A 387 -3.68 -25.54 5.44
CA GLN A 387 -3.61 -25.99 4.05
C GLN A 387 -5.00 -26.25 3.44
N GLU A 388 -5.96 -26.76 4.21
CA GLU A 388 -7.33 -26.96 3.76
C GLU A 388 -8.04 -25.61 3.56
N ILE A 389 -7.77 -24.64 4.44
CA ILE A 389 -8.26 -23.27 4.28
C ILE A 389 -7.69 -22.65 3.00
N MET A 390 -6.39 -22.82 2.74
CA MET A 390 -5.73 -22.32 1.53
C MET A 390 -6.27 -22.94 0.24
N LYS A 391 -6.69 -24.21 0.25
CA LYS A 391 -7.36 -24.83 -0.91
C LYS A 391 -8.66 -24.09 -1.26
N LEU A 392 -9.44 -23.69 -0.24
CA LEU A 392 -10.67 -22.93 -0.43
C LEU A 392 -10.41 -21.50 -0.92
N VAL A 393 -9.36 -20.84 -0.43
CA VAL A 393 -8.97 -19.51 -0.90
C VAL A 393 -8.55 -19.57 -2.39
N ARG A 394 -7.70 -20.54 -2.76
CA ARG A 394 -7.23 -20.72 -4.14
C ARG A 394 -8.35 -21.07 -5.12
N SER A 395 -9.38 -21.79 -4.68
CA SER A 395 -10.52 -22.11 -5.55
C SER A 395 -11.39 -20.90 -5.90
N ASN A 396 -11.28 -19.81 -5.12
CA ASN A 396 -12.07 -18.59 -5.32
C ASN A 396 -11.31 -17.51 -6.11
N THR A 397 -10.03 -17.71 -6.41
CA THR A 397 -9.20 -16.78 -7.19
C THR A 397 -9.16 -17.16 -8.66
N SER A 398 -9.16 -16.17 -9.58
CA SER A 398 -9.01 -16.41 -11.02
C SER A 398 -7.72 -17.19 -11.33
N GLU A 399 -7.77 -18.09 -12.32
CA GLU A 399 -6.68 -19.03 -12.66
C GLU A 399 -5.31 -18.38 -12.94
N ASN A 400 -5.29 -17.07 -13.22
CA ASN A 400 -4.06 -16.29 -13.48
C ASN A 400 -3.45 -15.57 -12.24
N SER A 401 -4.08 -15.64 -11.07
CA SER A 401 -3.65 -14.88 -9.88
C SER A 401 -2.89 -15.78 -8.89
N GLN A 402 -1.56 -15.69 -8.88
CA GLN A 402 -0.78 -16.37 -7.84
C GLN A 402 -0.95 -15.64 -6.51
N ILE A 403 -1.56 -16.29 -5.52
CA ILE A 403 -1.52 -15.83 -4.12
C ILE A 403 -0.07 -15.97 -3.65
N GLN A 404 0.65 -14.84 -3.62
CA GLN A 404 2.07 -14.83 -3.28
C GLN A 404 2.28 -15.04 -1.76
N GLN A 405 1.50 -14.35 -0.90
CA GLN A 405 1.67 -14.36 0.56
C GLN A 405 0.32 -14.16 1.28
N PHE A 406 -0.14 -15.18 2.01
CA PHE A 406 -1.33 -15.09 2.86
C PHE A 406 -1.20 -16.04 4.06
N PRO A 407 -1.53 -15.61 5.30
CA PRO A 407 -1.77 -14.23 5.71
C PRO A 407 -0.47 -13.40 5.68
N GLN A 408 -0.59 -12.10 5.40
CA GLN A 408 0.57 -11.20 5.30
C GLN A 408 1.15 -10.77 6.65
N THR A 409 0.30 -10.78 7.69
CA THR A 409 0.70 -10.43 9.05
C THR A 409 0.19 -11.45 10.06
N LEU A 410 0.97 -11.68 11.12
CA LEU A 410 0.59 -12.56 12.22
C LEU A 410 0.38 -11.80 13.54
N PHE A 411 -0.43 -12.38 14.41
CA PHE A 411 -0.63 -11.94 15.78
C PHE A 411 -0.48 -13.10 16.76
N THR A 412 0.31 -12.88 17.82
CA THR A 412 0.47 -13.85 18.92
C THR A 412 0.27 -13.17 20.27
N TYR A 413 -0.36 -13.90 21.20
CA TYR A 413 -0.50 -13.46 22.58
C TYR A 413 -0.26 -14.62 23.55
N GLU A 414 0.64 -14.42 24.51
CA GLU A 414 0.98 -15.42 25.53
C GLU A 414 0.74 -14.90 26.96
N ASN A 415 0.13 -15.72 27.81
CA ASN A 415 0.01 -15.41 29.23
C ASN A 415 1.11 -16.14 30.02
N THR A 416 2.14 -15.42 30.48
CA THR A 416 3.27 -16.03 31.20
C THR A 416 3.03 -16.28 32.69
N GLN A 417 1.80 -16.09 33.19
CA GLN A 417 1.42 -16.60 34.52
C GLN A 417 1.46 -18.13 34.62
N ASP A 418 1.59 -18.82 33.48
CA ASP A 418 1.92 -20.23 33.46
C ASP A 418 3.22 -20.49 34.23
N THR A 419 3.15 -21.42 35.19
CA THR A 419 4.26 -21.83 36.06
C THR A 419 5.61 -21.85 35.34
N PRO A 420 6.65 -21.20 35.89
CA PRO A 420 7.98 -21.21 35.28
C PRO A 420 8.40 -22.67 35.07
N ILE A 421 8.90 -22.97 33.88
CA ILE A 421 9.48 -24.28 33.60
C ILE A 421 10.64 -24.45 34.58
N LYS A 422 10.50 -25.37 35.53
CA LYS A 422 11.56 -25.74 36.44
C LYS A 422 12.25 -26.95 35.85
N LEU A 423 13.55 -26.84 35.64
CA LEU A 423 14.40 -27.97 35.33
C LEU A 423 15.20 -28.33 36.58
N LEU A 424 15.29 -29.63 36.88
CA LEU A 424 16.13 -30.16 37.96
C LEU A 424 15.86 -29.51 39.33
N ASP A 425 14.58 -29.35 39.71
CA ASP A 425 14.17 -28.86 41.03
C ASP A 425 14.79 -27.50 41.41
N THR A 426 14.69 -26.50 40.51
CA THR A 426 15.22 -25.12 40.63
C THR A 426 16.73 -24.94 40.50
N LYS A 427 17.46 -25.99 40.07
CA LYS A 427 18.90 -25.89 39.80
C LYS A 427 19.26 -25.18 38.48
N CYS A 428 18.27 -24.87 37.64
CA CYS A 428 18.48 -24.14 36.39
C CYS A 428 17.52 -22.96 36.25
N LYS A 429 18.02 -21.84 35.71
CA LYS A 429 17.21 -20.78 35.12
C LYS A 429 17.04 -21.04 33.64
N ILE A 430 15.79 -21.02 33.18
CA ILE A 430 15.46 -21.22 31.77
C ILE A 430 15.14 -19.87 31.16
N TYR A 431 15.88 -19.53 30.12
CA TYR A 431 15.65 -18.36 29.31
C TYR A 431 14.86 -18.80 28.07
N ASN A 432 13.57 -18.45 28.05
CA ASN A 432 12.72 -18.65 26.88
C ASN A 432 12.70 -17.38 26.03
N ASP A 433 13.11 -17.54 24.77
CA ASP A 433 12.69 -16.84 23.54
C ASP A 433 12.65 -15.29 23.50
N ASN A 434 13.02 -14.57 24.56
CA ASN A 434 12.98 -13.10 24.55
C ASN A 434 14.13 -12.41 25.30
N ASP A 435 14.78 -13.11 26.23
CA ASP A 435 15.80 -12.46 27.07
C ASP A 435 17.22 -12.52 26.46
N ILE A 436 17.48 -13.45 25.53
CA ILE A 436 18.84 -13.71 25.03
C ILE A 436 18.88 -13.99 23.51
N LEU A 437 17.75 -14.34 22.87
CA LEU A 437 17.75 -14.80 21.48
C LEU A 437 16.70 -14.07 20.66
N ARG A 438 17.17 -13.34 19.65
CA ARG A 438 16.35 -12.73 18.59
C ARG A 438 15.56 -13.87 17.93
N SER A 439 14.27 -13.98 18.20
CA SER A 439 13.41 -14.96 17.52
C SER A 439 13.48 -14.70 16.02
N ARG A 440 14.02 -15.66 15.25
CA ARG A 440 14.08 -15.63 13.77
C ARG A 440 12.88 -16.39 13.22
N ASN A 441 11.67 -15.96 13.58
CA ASN A 441 10.51 -16.84 13.62
C ASN A 441 9.60 -16.79 12.40
N THR A 442 9.85 -15.93 11.42
CA THR A 442 8.88 -15.70 10.34
C THR A 442 9.50 -15.19 9.03
N GLY A 443 10.53 -15.86 8.50
CA GLY A 443 11.17 -15.50 7.21
C GLY A 443 10.27 -15.50 5.96
N GLN A 444 8.93 -15.52 6.10
CA GLN A 444 7.93 -15.37 5.04
C GLN A 444 6.75 -14.44 5.40
N ILE A 445 6.68 -13.92 6.63
CA ILE A 445 5.62 -12.98 7.04
C ILE A 445 6.22 -11.59 7.03
N ASP A 446 5.51 -10.61 6.49
CA ASP A 446 6.03 -9.25 6.39
C ASP A 446 6.14 -8.61 7.79
N LEU A 447 5.13 -8.83 8.64
CA LEU A 447 5.04 -8.24 9.98
C LEU A 447 4.32 -9.17 10.97
N THR A 448 4.89 -9.38 12.15
CA THR A 448 4.27 -10.14 13.25
C THR A 448 4.22 -9.29 14.52
N LEU A 449 3.05 -9.16 15.13
CA LEU A 449 2.90 -8.57 16.46
C LEU A 449 2.82 -9.68 17.51
N SER A 450 3.83 -9.75 18.37
CA SER A 450 3.91 -10.72 19.47
C SER A 450 3.76 -10.02 20.81
N LEU A 451 2.71 -10.35 21.58
CA LEU A 451 2.44 -9.77 22.90
C LEU A 451 2.46 -10.85 23.99
N LYS A 452 2.83 -10.47 25.21
CA LYS A 452 2.81 -11.35 26.38
C LYS A 452 2.58 -10.58 27.67
N THR A 453 1.90 -11.17 28.64
CA THR A 453 1.82 -10.62 30.00
C THR A 453 2.88 -11.26 30.88
N ASN A 454 3.74 -10.48 31.53
CA ASN A 454 4.78 -10.96 32.46
C ASN A 454 4.90 -10.05 33.69
N ILE A 455 5.49 -10.54 34.78
CA ILE A 455 5.77 -9.74 35.97
C ILE A 455 7.01 -8.88 35.70
N SER A 456 6.87 -7.56 35.81
CA SER A 456 7.98 -6.62 35.69
C SER A 456 9.04 -6.89 36.78
N ARG A 457 10.31 -6.98 36.36
CA ARG A 457 11.44 -7.19 37.27
C ARG A 457 11.68 -6.03 38.23
N VAL A 458 11.26 -4.82 37.84
CA VAL A 458 11.50 -3.60 38.61
C VAL A 458 10.41 -3.41 39.67
N THR A 459 9.16 -3.63 39.29
CA THR A 459 8.01 -3.27 40.12
C THR A 459 7.24 -4.45 40.68
N ASN A 460 7.58 -5.67 40.24
CA ASN A 460 6.95 -6.92 40.64
C ASN A 460 5.43 -6.98 40.38
N LYS A 461 4.97 -6.28 39.34
CA LYS A 461 3.56 -6.25 38.89
C LYS A 461 3.42 -6.73 37.46
N LEU A 462 2.24 -7.24 37.12
CA LEU A 462 1.94 -7.74 35.78
C LEU A 462 1.93 -6.57 34.77
N CYS A 463 2.75 -6.67 33.73
CA CYS A 463 2.81 -5.73 32.62
C CYS A 463 2.67 -6.48 31.29
N LEU A 464 2.14 -5.81 30.28
CA LEU A 464 2.13 -6.31 28.91
C LEU A 464 3.45 -5.91 28.21
N PHE A 465 4.15 -6.90 27.67
CA PHE A 465 5.38 -6.77 26.90
C PHE A 465 5.16 -7.34 25.50
N GLY A 466 6.01 -6.99 24.55
CA GLY A 466 5.98 -7.61 23.24
C GLY A 466 6.94 -6.98 22.26
N SER A 467 6.73 -7.29 20.99
CA SER A 467 7.47 -6.68 19.89
C SER A 467 6.74 -6.81 18.55
N PHE A 468 7.07 -5.89 17.64
CA PHE A 468 6.90 -6.09 16.21
C PHE A 468 8.15 -6.77 15.65
N GLU A 469 7.97 -7.99 15.11
CA GLU A 469 8.97 -8.73 14.34
C GLU A 469 8.69 -8.47 12.86
N TYR A 470 9.70 -8.12 12.06
CA TYR A 470 9.51 -7.68 10.68
C TYR A 470 10.63 -8.12 9.74
N SER A 471 10.32 -8.18 8.45
CA SER A 471 11.30 -8.45 7.40
C SER A 471 12.19 -7.22 7.12
N CYS A 472 13.50 -7.35 7.32
CA CYS A 472 14.48 -6.30 7.00
C CYS A 472 14.61 -6.05 5.49
N ASP A 473 14.08 -6.92 4.64
CA ASP A 473 14.04 -6.64 3.19
C ASP A 473 13.05 -5.54 2.86
N LEU A 474 11.98 -5.42 3.66
CA LEU A 474 10.83 -4.56 3.38
C LEU A 474 10.77 -3.31 4.26
N PHE A 475 11.26 -3.42 5.49
CA PHE A 475 11.15 -2.36 6.51
C PHE A 475 12.50 -2.02 7.12
N GLU A 476 12.67 -0.74 7.43
CA GLU A 476 13.72 -0.20 8.25
C GLU A 476 13.26 -0.09 9.72
N LEU A 477 14.22 -0.10 10.65
CA LEU A 477 13.94 0.00 12.08
C LEU A 477 13.19 1.29 12.45
N GLY A 478 13.48 2.40 11.78
CA GLY A 478 12.82 3.68 12.04
C GLY A 478 11.32 3.61 11.78
N THR A 479 10.91 3.00 10.66
CA THR A 479 9.51 2.85 10.27
C THR A 479 8.73 1.98 11.25
N ILE A 480 9.30 0.84 11.65
CA ILE A 480 8.65 -0.03 12.63
C ILE A 480 8.65 0.57 14.03
N ALA A 481 9.69 1.30 14.45
CA ALA A 481 9.68 2.01 15.73
C ALA A 481 8.52 3.02 15.81
N ILE A 482 8.30 3.79 14.74
CA ILE A 482 7.15 4.70 14.65
C ILE A 482 5.83 3.92 14.72
N MET A 483 5.71 2.78 14.01
CA MET A 483 4.52 1.92 14.12
C MET A 483 4.30 1.43 15.56
N THR A 484 5.35 1.03 16.27
CA THR A 484 5.31 0.62 17.67
C THR A 484 4.78 1.74 18.56
N ASP A 485 5.28 2.96 18.39
CA ASP A 485 4.84 4.12 19.17
C ASP A 485 3.38 4.49 18.87
N ARG A 486 2.94 4.42 17.61
CA ARG A 486 1.53 4.62 17.24
C ARG A 486 0.62 3.55 17.83
N PHE A 487 1.04 2.28 17.84
CA PHE A 487 0.26 1.21 18.46
C PHE A 487 0.14 1.43 19.98
N ARG A 488 1.23 1.87 20.64
CA ARG A 488 1.18 2.28 22.05
C ARG A 488 0.20 3.43 22.26
N LEU A 489 0.30 4.49 21.45
CA LEU A 489 -0.59 5.65 21.51
C LEU A 489 -2.07 5.27 21.32
N LEU A 490 -2.36 4.31 20.42
CA LEU A 490 -3.71 3.76 20.26
C LEU A 490 -4.20 3.12 21.56
N LEU A 491 -3.40 2.25 22.17
CA LEU A 491 -3.77 1.58 23.43
C LEU A 491 -3.95 2.61 24.57
N GLU A 492 -3.09 3.61 24.65
CA GLU A 492 -3.20 4.68 25.63
C GLU A 492 -4.50 5.47 25.49
N GLN A 493 -4.88 5.87 24.27
CA GLN A 493 -6.14 6.55 24.01
C GLN A 493 -7.38 5.71 24.36
N LEU A 494 -7.32 4.39 24.13
CA LEU A 494 -8.44 3.49 24.39
C LEU A 494 -8.60 3.15 25.88
N PHE A 495 -7.52 3.06 26.64
CA PHE A 495 -7.54 2.43 27.97
C PHE A 495 -7.01 3.30 29.12
N LEU A 496 -6.40 4.47 28.87
CA LEU A 496 -6.03 5.38 29.96
C LEU A 496 -7.15 6.39 30.24
N PRO A 497 -7.60 6.52 31.50
CA PRO A 497 -8.51 7.59 31.91
C PRO A 497 -7.74 8.91 31.99
N THR A 498 -7.91 9.82 31.04
CA THR A 498 -7.19 11.12 31.05
C THR A 498 -8.03 12.28 31.57
N LYS A 499 -7.44 13.01 32.53
CA LYS A 499 -7.81 14.38 32.94
C LYS A 499 -7.28 15.47 31.99
N LEU A 500 -6.82 15.11 30.79
CA LEU A 500 -6.31 16.02 29.75
C LEU A 500 -7.35 16.17 28.62
N SER A 501 -7.36 17.30 27.91
CA SER A 501 -8.37 17.73 26.91
C SER A 501 -8.55 16.84 25.66
N LEU A 502 -8.05 15.60 25.68
CA LEU A 502 -8.08 14.61 24.60
C LEU A 502 -8.67 13.27 25.08
N SER A 503 -9.68 13.30 25.95
CA SER A 503 -10.32 12.07 26.43
C SER A 503 -11.16 11.45 25.31
N PHE A 504 -10.74 10.28 24.80
CA PHE A 504 -11.55 9.48 23.88
C PHE A 504 -12.59 8.67 24.66
N ASP A 505 -13.87 8.95 24.48
CA ASP A 505 -14.97 8.19 25.09
C ASP A 505 -15.28 6.95 24.24
N ILE A 506 -14.68 5.82 24.63
CA ILE A 506 -14.82 4.53 23.93
C ILE A 506 -16.26 4.02 23.74
N GLU A 507 -17.23 4.56 24.48
CA GLU A 507 -18.65 4.20 24.38
C GLU A 507 -19.46 5.17 23.53
N LYS A 508 -18.96 6.37 23.27
CA LYS A 508 -19.72 7.43 22.57
C LYS A 508 -19.05 7.94 21.30
N GLN A 509 -17.72 8.07 21.31
CA GLN A 509 -17.00 8.62 20.18
C GLN A 509 -16.74 7.54 19.12
N PRO A 510 -16.90 7.91 17.84
CA PRO A 510 -16.60 7.00 16.74
C PRO A 510 -15.09 6.78 16.62
N ILE A 511 -14.67 5.57 16.25
CA ILE A 511 -13.26 5.21 16.08
C ILE A 511 -12.54 6.02 14.99
N CYS A 512 -13.27 6.67 14.07
CA CYS A 512 -12.68 7.58 13.10
C CYS A 512 -12.00 8.77 13.77
N GLU A 513 -12.50 9.25 14.92
CA GLU A 513 -11.92 10.36 15.69
C GLU A 513 -10.61 9.99 16.42
N LEU A 514 -10.21 8.71 16.45
CA LEU A 514 -8.91 8.31 16.98
C LEU A 514 -7.80 8.85 16.07
N SER A 515 -6.86 9.59 16.66
CA SER A 515 -5.67 10.08 15.97
C SER A 515 -4.49 9.16 16.25
N LEU A 516 -3.73 8.82 15.21
CA LEU A 516 -2.46 8.12 15.37
C LEU A 516 -1.25 9.06 15.23
N LEU A 517 -1.47 10.37 15.08
CA LEU A 517 -0.38 11.35 14.99
C LEU A 517 0.40 11.40 16.30
N LEU A 518 1.72 11.27 16.20
CA LEU A 518 2.63 11.43 17.33
C LEU A 518 2.77 12.93 17.66
N PRO A 519 3.09 13.29 18.91
CA PRO A 519 3.22 14.69 19.34
C PRO A 519 4.14 15.53 18.45
N GLU A 520 5.26 14.96 18.01
CA GLU A 520 6.25 15.61 17.14
C GLU A 520 5.70 15.88 15.74
N GLU A 521 4.81 15.02 15.25
CA GLU A 521 4.16 15.20 13.94
C GLU A 521 3.06 16.25 14.01
N ILE A 522 2.33 16.31 15.13
CA ILE A 522 1.36 17.37 15.39
C ILE A 522 2.09 18.72 15.40
N GLU A 523 3.22 18.81 16.11
CA GLU A 523 4.05 20.01 16.15
C GLU A 523 4.58 20.37 14.75
N LEU A 524 5.08 19.40 13.99
CA LEU A 524 5.52 19.61 12.61
C LEU A 524 4.39 20.18 11.73
N ILE A 525 3.20 19.56 11.76
CA ILE A 525 2.02 19.97 10.99
C ILE A 525 1.55 21.38 11.40
N GLN A 526 1.65 21.72 12.69
CA GLN A 526 1.36 23.07 13.17
C GLN A 526 2.38 24.08 12.66
N ASN A 527 3.68 23.75 12.76
CA ASN A 527 4.77 24.63 12.34
C ASN A 527 4.76 24.93 10.83
N ILE A 528 4.52 23.92 9.98
CA ILE A 528 4.38 24.15 8.52
C ILE A 528 3.17 25.00 8.15
N ASN A 529 2.17 25.07 9.03
CA ASN A 529 0.94 25.86 8.85
C ASN A 529 0.95 27.21 9.59
N ASP A 530 1.95 27.47 10.43
CA ASP A 530 2.15 28.77 11.08
C ASP A 530 2.81 29.76 10.11
N THR A 531 2.05 30.12 9.09
CA THR A 531 2.51 30.98 7.99
C THR A 531 2.02 32.42 8.14
N TYR A 532 1.48 32.79 9.32
CA TYR A 532 0.94 34.12 9.52
C TYR A 532 2.01 35.18 9.25
N THR A 533 1.73 36.07 8.31
CA THR A 533 2.61 37.18 7.95
C THR A 533 1.77 38.44 7.86
N ASP A 534 2.11 39.42 8.69
CA ASP A 534 1.54 40.76 8.59
C ASP A 534 2.19 41.50 7.41
N PHE A 535 1.42 41.65 6.32
CA PHE A 535 1.84 42.42 5.14
C PHE A 535 1.64 43.94 5.32
N GLY A 536 1.19 44.40 6.50
CA GLY A 536 0.82 45.78 6.76
C GLY A 536 -0.62 46.09 6.30
N GLY A 537 -0.98 47.38 6.29
CA GLY A 537 -2.31 47.83 5.89
C GLY A 537 -2.67 47.36 4.48
N ILE A 538 -3.71 46.53 4.36
CA ILE A 538 -4.17 45.95 3.10
C ILE A 538 -4.62 47.07 2.18
N GLN A 539 -3.81 47.38 1.16
CA GLN A 539 -4.20 48.24 0.06
C GLN A 539 -4.66 47.38 -1.12
N CYS A 540 -5.70 47.83 -1.82
CA CYS A 540 -6.14 47.16 -3.03
C CYS A 540 -5.07 47.31 -4.13
N ILE A 541 -4.96 46.33 -5.03
CA ILE A 541 -3.97 46.33 -6.13
C ILE A 541 -4.01 47.64 -6.95
N HIS A 542 -5.20 48.19 -7.19
CA HIS A 542 -5.34 49.45 -7.92
C HIS A 542 -4.77 50.66 -7.15
N GLN A 543 -4.85 50.68 -5.81
CA GLN A 543 -4.28 51.74 -4.98
C GLN A 543 -2.75 51.67 -5.00
N GLU A 544 -2.21 50.46 -4.90
CA GLU A 544 -0.77 50.23 -4.97
C GLU A 544 -0.20 50.57 -6.35
N PHE A 545 -0.93 50.26 -7.42
CA PHE A 545 -0.59 50.70 -8.78
C PHE A 545 -0.54 52.23 -8.89
N VAL A 546 -1.55 52.94 -8.36
CA VAL A 546 -1.55 54.41 -8.35
C VAL A 546 -0.36 54.97 -7.57
N ARG A 547 -0.09 54.43 -6.37
CA ARG A 547 1.04 54.84 -5.53
C ARG A 547 2.37 54.69 -6.29
N HIS A 548 2.61 53.51 -6.86
CA HIS A 548 3.83 53.23 -7.61
C HIS A 548 3.94 54.10 -8.88
N ALA A 549 2.82 54.36 -9.57
CA ALA A 549 2.81 55.22 -10.74
C ALA A 549 3.13 56.69 -10.41
N MET A 550 2.72 57.18 -9.24
CA MET A 550 3.06 58.51 -8.74
C MET A 550 4.54 58.61 -8.31
N GLU A 551 5.09 57.55 -7.70
CA GLU A 551 6.48 57.50 -7.27
C GLU A 551 7.47 57.34 -8.44
N HIS A 552 7.04 56.66 -9.50
CA HIS A 552 7.89 56.29 -10.63
C HIS A 552 7.27 56.59 -12.00
N PRO A 553 6.86 57.84 -12.26
CA PRO A 553 6.01 58.19 -13.41
C PRO A 553 6.66 57.90 -14.78
N GLN A 554 7.98 58.02 -14.88
CA GLN A 554 8.74 57.87 -16.14
C GLN A 554 9.29 56.46 -16.36
N LYS A 555 9.09 55.52 -15.42
CA LYS A 555 9.54 54.14 -15.61
C LYS A 555 8.62 53.44 -16.62
N LEU A 556 9.20 52.59 -17.46
CA LEU A 556 8.46 51.72 -18.36
C LEU A 556 7.53 50.80 -17.54
N CYS A 557 6.26 50.74 -17.94
CA CYS A 557 5.21 49.97 -17.28
C CYS A 557 4.72 48.81 -18.15
N ILE A 558 4.30 49.10 -19.38
CA ILE A 558 3.80 48.11 -20.35
C ILE A 558 4.65 48.20 -21.60
N HIS A 559 5.02 47.05 -22.16
CA HIS A 559 5.72 46.96 -23.44
C HIS A 559 5.15 45.81 -24.27
N LEU A 560 4.81 46.11 -25.52
CA LEU A 560 4.34 45.15 -26.50
C LEU A 560 4.95 45.52 -27.86
N ASP A 561 5.79 44.64 -28.39
CA ASP A 561 6.50 44.84 -29.66
C ASP A 561 7.27 46.16 -29.73
N ASP A 562 6.83 47.14 -30.52
CA ASP A 562 7.44 48.48 -30.62
C ASP A 562 6.71 49.55 -29.79
N GLN A 563 5.65 49.18 -29.08
CA GLN A 563 4.87 50.07 -28.23
C GLN A 563 5.31 49.95 -26.77
N SER A 564 5.31 51.09 -26.08
CA SER A 564 5.66 51.17 -24.67
C SER A 564 4.90 52.29 -23.99
N LEU A 565 4.36 52.02 -22.80
CA LEU A 565 3.79 53.03 -21.92
C LEU A 565 4.58 53.13 -20.63
N THR A 566 4.84 54.36 -20.19
CA THR A 566 5.33 54.65 -18.85
C THR A 566 4.20 54.49 -17.83
N TYR A 567 4.54 54.39 -16.53
CA TYR A 567 3.53 54.33 -15.47
C TYR A 567 2.57 55.52 -15.48
N SER A 568 3.07 56.74 -15.78
CA SER A 568 2.23 57.93 -15.83
C SER A 568 1.21 57.90 -16.97
N GLU A 569 1.61 57.43 -18.15
CA GLU A 569 0.73 57.26 -19.30
C GLU A 569 -0.28 56.14 -19.07
N THR A 570 0.14 54.99 -18.55
CA THR A 570 -0.77 53.89 -18.21
C THR A 570 -1.82 54.34 -17.20
N LEU A 571 -1.40 55.06 -16.14
CA LEU A 571 -2.33 55.58 -15.13
C LEU A 571 -3.33 56.57 -15.75
N TYR A 572 -2.87 57.47 -16.62
CA TYR A 572 -3.76 58.40 -17.34
C TYR A 572 -4.85 57.65 -18.12
N TYR A 573 -4.49 56.61 -18.88
CA TYR A 573 -5.47 55.83 -19.64
C TYR A 573 -6.42 55.02 -18.76
N VAL A 574 -5.90 54.38 -17.70
CA VAL A 574 -6.72 53.64 -16.73
C VAL A 574 -7.75 54.55 -16.07
N GLN A 575 -7.35 55.73 -15.59
CA GLN A 575 -8.25 56.69 -14.94
C GLN A 575 -9.29 57.27 -15.92
N ARG A 576 -8.86 57.59 -17.14
CA ARG A 576 -9.78 58.11 -18.16
C ARG A 576 -10.85 57.09 -18.51
N LEU A 577 -10.46 55.84 -18.71
CA LEU A 577 -11.39 54.75 -18.99
C LEU A 577 -12.30 54.46 -17.79
N SER A 578 -11.75 54.38 -16.56
CA SER A 578 -12.57 54.12 -15.37
C SER A 578 -13.62 55.22 -15.13
N MET A 579 -13.26 56.49 -15.35
CA MET A 579 -14.21 57.61 -15.23
C MET A 579 -15.29 57.56 -16.31
N HIS A 580 -14.92 57.20 -17.54
CA HIS A 580 -15.90 57.02 -18.61
C HIS A 580 -16.88 55.89 -18.28
N LEU A 581 -16.35 54.75 -17.81
CA LEU A 581 -17.17 53.62 -17.39
C LEU A 581 -18.21 54.04 -16.34
N LEU A 582 -17.78 54.73 -15.28
CA LEU A 582 -18.67 55.20 -14.20
C LEU A 582 -19.73 56.19 -14.68
N ASN A 583 -19.37 57.11 -15.59
CA ASN A 583 -20.26 58.18 -16.02
C ASN A 583 -21.33 57.71 -17.01
N GLU A 584 -20.98 56.81 -17.92
CA GLU A 584 -21.88 56.39 -19.01
C GLU A 584 -22.72 55.16 -18.65
N PHE A 585 -22.15 54.21 -17.90
CA PHE A 585 -22.76 52.88 -17.73
C PHE A 585 -23.34 52.61 -16.32
N ASN A 586 -23.43 53.63 -15.46
CA ASN A 586 -24.03 53.55 -14.12
C ASN A 586 -23.50 52.37 -13.26
N ILE A 587 -22.21 52.06 -13.41
CA ILE A 587 -21.54 50.94 -12.75
C ILE A 587 -21.54 51.14 -11.23
N ARG A 588 -21.87 50.08 -10.50
CA ARG A 588 -21.82 49.99 -9.04
C ARG A 588 -20.69 49.09 -8.59
N VAL A 589 -20.28 49.29 -7.33
CA VAL A 589 -19.29 48.43 -6.68
C VAL A 589 -19.81 46.99 -6.65
N GLY A 590 -19.03 46.06 -7.20
CA GLY A 590 -19.39 44.64 -7.30
C GLY A 590 -20.06 44.22 -8.60
N ASP A 591 -20.43 45.15 -9.49
CA ASP A 591 -20.94 44.79 -10.81
C ASP A 591 -19.87 44.04 -11.62
N SER A 592 -20.27 43.03 -12.40
CA SER A 592 -19.37 42.26 -13.24
C SER A 592 -19.25 42.88 -14.63
N ILE A 593 -18.02 43.11 -15.09
CA ILE A 593 -17.75 43.62 -16.44
C ILE A 593 -16.89 42.58 -17.17
N CYS A 594 -17.45 42.06 -18.26
CA CYS A 594 -16.76 41.12 -19.12
C CYS A 594 -15.78 41.85 -20.03
N GLN A 595 -14.59 41.28 -20.23
CA GLN A 595 -13.61 41.80 -21.18
C GLN A 595 -13.20 40.69 -22.15
N CYS A 596 -13.51 40.88 -23.43
CA CYS A 596 -13.20 39.95 -24.51
C CYS A 596 -12.31 40.63 -25.55
N VAL A 597 -11.00 40.55 -25.33
CA VAL A 597 -9.98 41.18 -26.18
C VAL A 597 -8.77 40.27 -26.36
N GLU A 598 -8.07 40.44 -27.47
CA GLU A 598 -6.78 39.78 -27.70
C GLU A 598 -5.67 40.39 -26.82
N ARG A 599 -4.49 39.77 -26.79
CA ARG A 599 -3.34 40.27 -26.04
C ARG A 599 -2.91 41.63 -26.60
N SER A 600 -3.14 42.69 -25.83
CA SER A 600 -2.79 44.06 -26.23
C SER A 600 -2.50 44.94 -25.01
N ILE A 601 -2.05 46.19 -25.24
CA ILE A 601 -1.90 47.18 -24.16
C ILE A 601 -3.27 47.51 -23.54
N GLU A 602 -4.29 47.59 -24.37
CA GLU A 602 -5.68 47.85 -23.98
C GLU A 602 -6.21 46.74 -23.06
N MET A 603 -5.76 45.49 -23.22
CA MET A 603 -6.14 44.40 -22.32
C MET A 603 -5.80 44.72 -20.86
N VAL A 604 -4.59 45.25 -20.62
CA VAL A 604 -4.11 45.62 -19.28
C VAL A 604 -4.82 46.88 -18.78
N ILE A 605 -4.98 47.88 -19.64
CA ILE A 605 -5.68 49.13 -19.30
C ILE A 605 -7.15 48.86 -18.93
N GLY A 606 -7.86 48.05 -19.72
CA GLY A 606 -9.24 47.67 -19.49
C GLY A 606 -9.43 46.95 -18.16
N ALA A 607 -8.57 45.96 -17.86
CA ALA A 607 -8.65 45.20 -16.62
C ALA A 607 -8.45 46.11 -15.40
N PHE A 608 -7.43 46.98 -15.41
CA PHE A 608 -7.20 47.93 -14.33
C PHE A 608 -8.30 48.99 -14.24
N ALA A 609 -8.86 49.46 -15.35
CA ALA A 609 -9.95 50.44 -15.35
C ALA A 609 -11.23 49.87 -14.74
N ILE A 610 -11.58 48.61 -15.05
CA ILE A 610 -12.70 47.89 -14.43
C ILE A 610 -12.48 47.81 -12.91
N ILE A 611 -11.30 47.34 -12.47
CA ILE A 611 -10.99 47.22 -11.04
C ILE A 611 -11.01 48.59 -10.34
N THR A 612 -10.49 49.65 -10.99
CA THR A 612 -10.50 51.02 -10.45
C THR A 612 -11.92 51.60 -10.36
N SER A 613 -12.85 51.18 -11.21
CA SER A 613 -14.26 51.58 -11.12
C SER A 613 -15.01 50.88 -9.95
N GLY A 614 -14.39 49.88 -9.30
CA GLY A 614 -15.01 49.08 -8.24
C GLY A 614 -15.78 47.86 -8.76
N ALA A 615 -15.77 47.61 -10.05
CA ALA A 615 -16.37 46.45 -10.70
C ALA A 615 -15.43 45.23 -10.68
N VAL A 616 -16.00 44.04 -10.87
CA VAL A 616 -15.31 42.76 -10.98
C VAL A 616 -14.91 42.52 -12.44
N TYR A 617 -13.62 42.27 -12.65
CA TYR A 617 -13.06 41.94 -13.96
C TYR A 617 -13.33 40.46 -14.32
N CYS A 618 -14.04 40.22 -15.42
CA CYS A 618 -14.35 38.88 -15.92
C CYS A 618 -13.69 38.65 -17.31
N PRO A 619 -12.54 37.98 -17.39
CA PRO A 619 -11.86 37.75 -18.67
C PRO A 619 -12.62 36.72 -19.53
N LEU A 620 -12.77 37.02 -20.82
CA LEU A 620 -13.31 36.12 -21.83
C LEU A 620 -12.26 35.86 -22.91
N ASN A 621 -12.20 34.63 -23.40
CA ASN A 621 -11.29 34.26 -24.49
C ASN A 621 -11.91 34.63 -25.85
N PRO A 622 -11.31 35.55 -26.63
CA PRO A 622 -11.87 35.96 -27.92
C PRO A 622 -11.92 34.82 -28.94
N ASN A 623 -11.17 33.73 -28.75
CA ASN A 623 -11.20 32.56 -29.62
C ASN A 623 -12.33 31.58 -29.31
N ASP A 624 -13.05 31.75 -28.21
CA ASP A 624 -14.20 30.89 -27.88
C ASP A 624 -15.34 31.11 -28.88
N ALA A 625 -16.15 30.06 -29.06
CA ALA A 625 -17.37 30.11 -29.87
C ALA A 625 -18.38 31.11 -29.27
N VAL A 626 -19.23 31.67 -30.13
CA VAL A 626 -20.17 32.74 -29.77
C VAL A 626 -21.14 32.26 -28.67
N GLU A 627 -21.62 31.03 -28.77
CA GLU A 627 -22.57 30.45 -27.81
C GLU A 627 -21.94 30.29 -26.41
N ARG A 628 -20.67 29.89 -26.33
CA ARG A 628 -19.92 29.82 -25.06
C ARG A 628 -19.73 31.20 -24.45
N LEU A 629 -19.36 32.20 -25.24
CA LEU A 629 -19.22 33.58 -24.77
C LEU A 629 -20.53 34.11 -24.19
N GLN A 630 -21.66 33.86 -24.87
CA GLN A 630 -22.99 34.23 -24.38
C GLN A 630 -23.35 33.54 -23.07
N MET A 631 -23.05 32.25 -22.94
CA MET A 631 -23.26 31.48 -21.72
C MET A 631 -22.49 32.11 -20.54
N LEU A 632 -21.19 32.38 -20.72
CA LEU A 632 -20.35 32.98 -19.67
C LEU A 632 -20.83 34.37 -19.26
N ILE A 633 -21.21 35.22 -20.22
CA ILE A 633 -21.78 36.56 -19.97
C ILE A 633 -23.07 36.47 -19.15
N ARG A 634 -23.94 35.52 -19.51
CA ARG A 634 -25.20 35.30 -18.80
C ARG A 634 -24.96 34.83 -17.36
N ASP A 635 -23.99 33.93 -17.16
CA ASP A 635 -23.65 33.38 -15.85
C ASP A 635 -23.00 34.42 -14.92
N THR A 636 -22.24 35.37 -15.48
CA THR A 636 -21.66 36.51 -14.73
C THR A 636 -22.65 37.66 -14.51
N HIS A 637 -23.83 37.61 -15.15
CA HIS A 637 -24.80 38.71 -15.18
C HIS A 637 -24.20 40.05 -15.63
N SER A 638 -23.18 40.00 -16.48
CA SER A 638 -22.55 41.22 -16.97
C SER A 638 -23.49 41.97 -17.92
N GLN A 639 -23.63 43.27 -17.71
CA GLN A 639 -24.43 44.17 -18.56
C GLN A 639 -23.57 44.91 -19.60
N LEU A 640 -22.24 44.80 -19.48
CA LEU A 640 -21.28 45.52 -20.31
C LEU A 640 -20.11 44.60 -20.69
N VAL A 641 -19.78 44.57 -21.98
CA VAL A 641 -18.58 43.89 -22.49
C VAL A 641 -17.62 44.90 -23.08
N LEU A 642 -16.37 44.90 -22.60
CA LEU A 642 -15.25 45.59 -23.22
C LEU A 642 -14.64 44.69 -24.30
N THR A 643 -14.56 45.19 -25.53
CA THR A 643 -14.06 44.41 -26.67
C THR A 643 -13.31 45.26 -27.70
N HIS A 644 -12.67 44.63 -28.67
CA HIS A 644 -12.10 45.28 -29.85
C HIS A 644 -13.12 45.29 -31.00
N SER A 645 -13.03 46.27 -31.89
CA SER A 645 -13.91 46.35 -33.08
C SER A 645 -13.92 45.05 -33.90
N GLN A 646 -12.78 44.37 -34.00
CA GLN A 646 -12.62 43.10 -34.73
C GLN A 646 -13.34 41.91 -34.08
N THR A 647 -13.51 41.93 -32.75
CA THR A 647 -14.19 40.88 -31.98
C THR A 647 -15.64 41.25 -31.67
N ASN A 648 -16.04 42.49 -31.97
CA ASN A 648 -17.35 43.04 -31.64
C ASN A 648 -18.51 42.33 -32.35
N ASP A 649 -18.28 41.87 -33.58
CA ASP A 649 -19.30 41.18 -34.39
C ASP A 649 -19.86 39.94 -33.70
N LYS A 650 -19.10 39.32 -32.77
CA LYS A 650 -19.56 38.17 -31.98
C LYS A 650 -20.72 38.50 -31.02
N PHE A 651 -20.91 39.78 -30.68
CA PHE A 651 -21.91 40.23 -29.72
C PHE A 651 -23.14 40.88 -30.37
N ASN A 652 -23.06 41.22 -31.67
CA ASN A 652 -24.13 41.90 -32.41
C ASN A 652 -25.38 41.05 -32.67
N THR A 653 -25.25 39.72 -32.67
CA THR A 653 -26.29 38.83 -33.16
C THR A 653 -27.28 38.31 -32.11
N TYR A 654 -27.06 38.52 -30.80
CA TYR A 654 -27.86 37.77 -29.80
C TYR A 654 -27.99 38.35 -28.38
N LEU A 655 -27.43 39.52 -28.05
CA LEU A 655 -27.45 40.04 -26.68
C LEU A 655 -27.93 41.50 -26.62
N ASP A 656 -28.90 41.78 -25.75
CA ASP A 656 -29.17 43.11 -25.20
C ASP A 656 -28.05 43.48 -24.20
N ILE A 657 -26.79 43.44 -24.63
CA ILE A 657 -25.62 43.79 -23.83
C ILE A 657 -24.95 45.03 -24.39
N GLU A 658 -24.56 45.95 -23.52
CA GLU A 658 -23.83 47.13 -23.94
C GLU A 658 -22.39 46.74 -24.31
N GLN A 659 -21.89 47.33 -25.39
CA GLN A 659 -20.58 47.03 -25.97
C GLN A 659 -19.71 48.29 -25.90
N PHE A 660 -18.50 48.17 -25.36
CA PHE A 660 -17.53 49.26 -25.35
C PHE A 660 -16.27 48.88 -26.13
N LEU A 661 -15.96 49.65 -27.18
CA LEU A 661 -14.82 49.42 -28.07
C LEU A 661 -13.55 50.08 -27.53
N LEU A 662 -12.58 49.29 -27.06
CA LEU A 662 -11.33 49.81 -26.50
C LEU A 662 -10.42 50.47 -27.55
N ASN A 663 -10.42 49.94 -28.78
CA ASN A 663 -9.51 50.34 -29.85
C ASN A 663 -10.02 51.48 -30.75
N GLU A 664 -11.28 51.91 -30.60
CA GLU A 664 -11.80 53.08 -31.32
C GLU A 664 -11.55 54.41 -30.59
N HIS A 665 -11.19 54.33 -29.30
CA HIS A 665 -10.83 55.48 -28.46
C HIS A 665 -9.32 55.56 -28.14
N ALA A 666 -8.54 54.61 -28.64
CA ALA A 666 -7.08 54.63 -28.67
C ALA A 666 -6.61 54.81 -30.12
N GLY A 667 -5.68 55.74 -30.36
CA GLY A 667 -5.21 56.07 -31.71
C GLY A 667 -4.65 54.85 -32.46
N LYS A 668 -4.85 54.86 -33.79
CA LYS A 668 -4.45 53.84 -34.77
C LYS A 668 -2.97 53.42 -34.68
N ASP A 669 -2.70 52.13 -34.56
CA ASP A 669 -2.16 51.25 -35.62
C ASP A 669 -1.79 49.88 -35.01
N SER A 670 -2.27 48.79 -35.63
CA SER A 670 -2.05 47.40 -35.20
C SER A 670 -0.93 46.75 -35.99
N PHE A 671 0.10 46.17 -35.35
CA PHE A 671 0.88 45.05 -35.89
C PHE A 671 1.54 44.26 -34.75
N ALA A 672 1.60 42.94 -34.89
CA ALA A 672 2.06 41.98 -33.89
C ALA A 672 3.35 41.25 -34.31
N LEU A 673 4.09 40.79 -33.28
CA LEU A 673 5.16 39.77 -33.21
C LEU A 673 6.61 40.29 -33.29
N ASP A 674 7.22 40.59 -32.12
CA ASP A 674 8.53 40.03 -31.69
C ASP A 674 8.89 40.35 -30.20
N VAL A 675 8.02 40.02 -29.24
CA VAL A 675 8.21 40.37 -27.81
C VAL A 675 9.42 39.69 -27.15
N LEU A 676 9.74 38.45 -27.53
CA LEU A 676 10.79 37.66 -26.88
C LEU A 676 12.21 37.98 -27.37
N SER A 677 12.37 38.55 -28.57
CA SER A 677 13.68 38.97 -29.07
C SER A 677 14.13 40.33 -28.49
N LYS A 678 13.18 41.19 -28.10
CA LYS A 678 13.44 42.56 -27.63
C LYS A 678 13.46 42.69 -26.10
N ALA A 679 12.55 42.05 -25.37
CA ALA A 679 12.49 42.12 -23.91
C ALA A 679 13.60 41.28 -23.22
N VAL A 680 14.09 41.73 -22.06
CA VAL A 680 14.98 40.94 -21.19
C VAL A 680 14.14 40.41 -20.01
N PRO A 681 13.53 39.22 -20.12
CA PRO A 681 12.68 38.71 -19.05
C PRO A 681 13.52 38.40 -17.80
N VAL A 682 12.97 38.75 -16.65
CA VAL A 682 13.59 38.52 -15.33
C VAL A 682 12.92 37.37 -14.58
N VAL A 683 11.60 37.25 -14.75
CA VAL A 683 10.75 36.21 -14.16
C VAL A 683 9.90 35.63 -15.28
N ILE A 684 9.74 34.32 -15.31
CA ILE A 684 8.82 33.64 -16.23
C ILE A 684 8.01 32.58 -15.48
N SER A 685 6.71 32.54 -15.75
CA SER A 685 5.81 31.49 -15.25
C SER A 685 5.43 30.59 -16.42
N LEU A 686 5.64 29.28 -16.28
CA LEU A 686 5.53 28.33 -17.39
C LEU A 686 4.72 27.10 -17.00
N LEU A 687 3.95 26.60 -17.96
CA LEU A 687 3.52 25.19 -17.95
C LEU A 687 4.69 24.34 -18.46
N SER A 688 4.86 23.15 -17.91
CA SER A 688 5.98 22.25 -18.21
C SER A 688 6.08 21.86 -19.69
N GLU A 689 4.98 21.87 -20.42
CA GLU A 689 4.89 21.47 -21.84
C GLU A 689 5.49 22.50 -22.82
N PHE A 690 5.54 23.79 -22.48
CA PHE A 690 6.08 24.83 -23.37
C PHE A 690 7.61 24.93 -23.35
N LEU A 691 8.28 24.04 -22.60
CA LEU A 691 9.72 24.14 -22.41
C LEU A 691 10.51 23.82 -23.68
N SER A 692 10.05 22.88 -24.51
CA SER A 692 10.73 22.52 -25.76
C SER A 692 10.86 23.71 -26.70
N THR A 693 9.85 24.56 -26.77
CA THR A 693 9.82 25.78 -27.59
C THR A 693 10.75 26.88 -27.07
N LEU A 694 11.10 26.84 -25.78
CA LEU A 694 11.91 27.88 -25.12
C LEU A 694 13.42 27.59 -25.17
N LEU A 695 13.82 26.33 -25.28
CA LEU A 695 15.23 25.90 -25.23
C LEU A 695 16.08 26.46 -26.39
N GLU A 696 15.45 26.99 -27.44
CA GLU A 696 16.11 27.62 -28.60
C GLU A 696 16.47 29.09 -28.36
N LEU A 697 16.10 29.69 -27.22
CA LEU A 697 16.31 31.11 -26.93
C LEU A 697 17.61 31.36 -26.13
N ASP A 698 18.58 32.05 -26.74
CA ASP A 698 19.86 32.45 -26.11
C ASP A 698 19.70 33.33 -24.84
N ARG A 699 18.54 33.97 -24.65
CA ARG A 699 18.24 34.89 -23.55
C ARG A 699 17.79 34.21 -22.25
N LEU A 700 17.62 32.89 -22.19
CA LEU A 700 17.28 32.19 -20.94
C LEU A 700 18.31 32.44 -19.81
N LYS A 701 19.54 32.83 -20.17
CA LYS A 701 20.60 33.22 -19.23
C LYS A 701 20.31 34.52 -18.47
N THR A 702 19.36 35.36 -18.90
CA THR A 702 19.02 36.61 -18.19
C THR A 702 17.96 36.41 -17.09
N LEU A 703 17.30 35.25 -17.07
CA LEU A 703 16.28 34.92 -16.09
C LEU A 703 16.91 34.84 -14.69
N ARG A 704 16.23 35.44 -13.71
CA ARG A 704 16.56 35.35 -12.28
C ARG A 704 15.62 34.40 -11.54
N CYS A 705 14.43 34.17 -12.08
CA CYS A 705 13.43 33.29 -11.50
C CYS A 705 12.62 32.58 -12.58
N VAL A 706 12.39 31.28 -12.40
CA VAL A 706 11.47 30.47 -13.21
C VAL A 706 10.46 29.82 -12.25
N CYS A 707 9.18 30.06 -12.48
CA CYS A 707 8.11 29.42 -11.72
C CYS A 707 7.37 28.43 -12.61
N PHE A 708 7.30 27.18 -12.20
CA PHE A 708 6.42 26.19 -12.80
C PHE A 708 5.13 26.11 -12.00
N GLY A 709 4.00 25.96 -12.67
CA GLY A 709 2.71 25.74 -12.04
C GLY A 709 1.72 25.13 -13.01
N GLY A 710 0.52 24.81 -12.55
CA GLY A 710 -0.55 24.28 -13.40
C GLY A 710 -0.48 22.77 -13.67
N ASP A 711 0.70 22.15 -13.74
CA ASP A 711 0.86 20.69 -13.95
C ASP A 711 2.03 20.08 -13.16
N VAL A 712 2.12 18.75 -13.12
CA VAL A 712 3.22 18.01 -12.50
C VAL A 712 4.51 18.28 -13.25
N VAL A 713 5.49 18.85 -12.56
CA VAL A 713 6.81 19.14 -13.12
C VAL A 713 7.66 17.88 -13.10
N LYS A 714 8.09 17.44 -14.28
CA LYS A 714 8.95 16.25 -14.41
C LYS A 714 10.43 16.63 -14.32
N ARG A 715 11.24 15.83 -13.62
CA ARG A 715 12.67 16.10 -13.42
C ARG A 715 13.46 16.22 -14.73
N ASN A 716 13.12 15.40 -15.73
CA ASN A 716 13.76 15.45 -17.05
C ASN A 716 13.56 16.80 -17.77
N VAL A 717 12.45 17.49 -17.53
CA VAL A 717 12.18 18.84 -18.05
C VAL A 717 13.14 19.84 -17.41
N ILE A 718 13.32 19.78 -16.09
CA ILE A 718 14.23 20.68 -15.37
C ILE A 718 15.68 20.43 -15.75
N ALA A 719 16.10 19.16 -15.86
CA ALA A 719 17.45 18.79 -16.25
C ALA A 719 17.83 19.35 -17.63
N LYS A 720 16.87 19.43 -18.56
CA LYS A 720 17.06 20.08 -19.87
C LYS A 720 17.11 21.61 -19.79
N LEU A 721 16.40 22.22 -18.84
CA LEU A 721 16.38 23.68 -18.67
C LEU A 721 17.66 24.21 -18.00
N ILE A 722 18.18 23.52 -16.98
CA ILE A 722 19.30 23.98 -16.13
C ILE A 722 20.51 24.50 -16.94
N PRO A 723 20.97 23.82 -18.02
CA PRO A 723 22.12 24.29 -18.81
C PRO A 723 21.92 25.65 -19.48
N HIS A 724 20.68 26.06 -19.72
CA HIS A 724 20.34 27.31 -20.40
C HIS A 724 20.11 28.49 -19.44
N LEU A 725 20.00 28.23 -18.13
CA LEU A 725 19.79 29.25 -17.11
C LEU A 725 21.11 29.72 -16.49
N CYS A 726 21.18 30.99 -16.08
CA CYS A 726 22.31 31.45 -15.26
C CYS A 726 22.35 30.72 -13.90
N SER A 727 23.52 30.57 -13.29
CA SER A 727 23.69 29.85 -12.03
C SER A 727 22.90 30.43 -10.86
N GLN A 728 22.61 31.73 -10.89
CA GLN A 728 21.84 32.44 -9.85
C GLN A 728 20.32 32.36 -10.05
N CYS A 729 19.85 31.83 -11.19
CA CYS A 729 18.42 31.70 -11.45
C CYS A 729 17.80 30.69 -10.48
N LYS A 730 16.80 31.14 -9.72
CA LYS A 730 15.98 30.29 -8.85
C LYS A 730 14.88 29.61 -9.66
N ILE A 731 14.57 28.37 -9.30
CA ILE A 731 13.56 27.57 -9.98
C ILE A 731 12.55 27.13 -8.93
N TYR A 732 11.29 27.52 -9.10
CA TYR A 732 10.23 27.19 -8.17
C TYR A 732 9.23 26.23 -8.80
N ASN A 733 8.86 25.18 -8.08
CA ASN A 733 7.60 24.50 -8.30
C ASN A 733 6.53 25.22 -7.48
N THR A 734 5.41 25.57 -8.09
CA THR A 734 4.30 26.26 -7.43
C THR A 734 3.02 25.51 -7.70
N TYR A 735 2.14 25.49 -6.71
CA TYR A 735 0.87 24.79 -6.82
C TYR A 735 -0.23 25.59 -6.17
N GLY A 736 -1.40 25.59 -6.81
CA GLY A 736 -2.60 26.21 -6.30
C GLY A 736 -3.76 26.02 -7.28
N PRO A 737 -4.93 25.58 -6.82
CA PRO A 737 -6.16 25.69 -7.60
C PRO A 737 -6.61 27.17 -7.74
N ALA A 738 -7.49 27.46 -8.69
CA ALA A 738 -7.98 28.83 -8.92
C ALA A 738 -8.76 29.36 -7.71
N GLU A 739 -9.45 28.46 -7.02
CA GLU A 739 -10.22 28.66 -5.80
C GLU A 739 -9.35 29.03 -4.59
N THR A 740 -8.03 28.98 -4.74
CA THR A 740 -7.06 29.44 -3.73
C THR A 740 -6.15 30.52 -4.29
N THR A 741 -6.64 31.35 -5.22
CA THR A 741 -5.94 32.53 -5.76
C THR A 741 -4.56 32.20 -6.35
N ILE A 742 -4.55 31.46 -7.45
CA ILE A 742 -3.38 31.14 -8.29
C ILE A 742 -2.41 30.15 -7.64
N THR A 743 -1.79 30.52 -6.52
CA THR A 743 -0.75 29.72 -5.86
C THR A 743 -1.02 29.68 -4.36
N ALA A 744 -0.99 28.48 -3.79
CA ALA A 744 -1.13 28.22 -2.37
C ALA A 744 0.16 27.64 -1.75
N THR A 745 0.96 26.91 -2.53
CA THR A 745 2.22 26.29 -2.06
C THR A 745 3.36 26.54 -3.03
N TYR A 746 4.59 26.46 -2.51
CA TYR A 746 5.80 26.61 -3.30
C TYR A 746 6.93 25.72 -2.79
N HIS A 747 7.81 25.32 -3.72
CA HIS A 747 9.04 24.59 -3.44
C HIS A 747 10.19 25.16 -4.29
N LEU A 748 11.32 25.46 -3.66
CA LEU A 748 12.55 25.83 -4.37
C LEU A 748 13.25 24.55 -4.83
N ILE A 749 13.37 24.39 -6.14
CA ILE A 749 13.99 23.21 -6.74
C ILE A 749 15.50 23.42 -6.78
N GLU A 750 16.22 22.67 -5.96
CA GLU A 750 17.68 22.69 -5.95
C GLU A 750 18.26 22.01 -7.20
N ARG A 751 19.34 22.57 -7.73
CA ARG A 751 19.99 22.04 -8.95
C ARG A 751 20.59 20.66 -8.73
N SER A 752 21.02 20.35 -7.51
CA SER A 752 21.59 19.06 -7.09
C SER A 752 20.55 18.04 -6.63
N ASP A 753 19.26 18.37 -6.68
CA ASP A 753 18.22 17.50 -6.12
C ASP A 753 18.14 16.15 -6.87
N GLY A 754 18.22 15.05 -6.13
CA GLY A 754 18.26 13.68 -6.66
C GLY A 754 16.91 12.98 -6.66
N GLN A 755 15.86 13.62 -6.13
CA GLN A 755 14.55 13.00 -5.98
C GLN A 755 13.83 12.78 -7.33
N SER A 756 13.13 11.66 -7.43
CA SER A 756 12.35 11.27 -8.62
C SER A 756 11.05 12.07 -8.76
N SER A 757 10.45 12.46 -7.64
CA SER A 757 9.25 13.29 -7.55
C SER A 757 9.59 14.66 -6.97
N ILE A 758 9.03 15.73 -7.54
CA ILE A 758 9.27 17.10 -7.08
C ILE A 758 8.08 17.51 -6.21
N PRO A 759 8.30 17.89 -4.94
CA PRO A 759 7.21 18.26 -4.05
C PRO A 759 6.52 19.56 -4.52
N ILE A 760 5.24 19.68 -4.18
CA ILE A 760 4.49 20.94 -4.30
C ILE A 760 4.84 21.92 -3.16
N GLY A 761 5.52 21.42 -2.12
CA GLY A 761 6.27 22.21 -1.15
C GLY A 761 5.47 22.65 0.07
N LEU A 762 5.81 23.83 0.58
CA LEU A 762 5.23 24.41 1.79
C LEU A 762 4.16 25.44 1.46
N PRO A 763 3.21 25.72 2.37
CA PRO A 763 2.22 26.76 2.17
C PRO A 763 2.87 28.15 2.05
N LEU A 764 2.28 29.01 1.23
CA LEU A 764 2.64 30.43 1.17
C LEU A 764 2.21 31.16 2.46
N PRO A 765 2.76 32.36 2.72
CA PRO A 765 2.30 33.21 3.81
C PRO A 765 0.77 33.37 3.86
N ASN A 766 0.21 33.26 5.06
CA ASN A 766 -1.23 33.30 5.33
C ASN A 766 -2.06 32.17 4.69
N TYR A 767 -1.44 31.08 4.22
CA TYR A 767 -2.10 29.83 3.81
C TYR A 767 -1.85 28.70 4.81
N GLN A 768 -2.82 27.80 4.92
CA GLN A 768 -2.67 26.55 5.63
C GLN A 768 -3.03 25.39 4.68
N CYS A 769 -2.25 24.32 4.72
CA CYS A 769 -2.50 23.09 3.98
C CYS A 769 -2.63 21.91 4.95
N TYR A 770 -3.73 21.18 4.83
CA TYR A 770 -4.02 20.01 5.65
C TYR A 770 -4.27 18.81 4.74
N VAL A 771 -3.70 17.67 5.11
CA VAL A 771 -3.89 16.40 4.40
C VAL A 771 -4.77 15.53 5.26
N LEU A 772 -6.00 15.28 4.80
CA LEU A 772 -7.05 14.68 5.61
C LEU A 772 -7.58 13.39 5.00
N ASP A 773 -8.07 12.49 5.86
CA ASP A 773 -8.83 11.31 5.45
C ASP A 773 -10.29 11.65 5.12
N GLU A 774 -11.09 10.63 4.78
CA GLU A 774 -12.52 10.78 4.45
C GLU A 774 -13.39 11.25 5.63
N HIS A 775 -12.87 11.23 6.85
CA HIS A 775 -13.50 11.68 8.08
C HIS A 775 -13.00 13.07 8.54
N LEU A 776 -12.25 13.75 7.68
CA LEU A 776 -11.64 15.06 7.95
C LEU A 776 -10.65 15.02 9.12
N GLN A 777 -10.04 13.86 9.38
CA GLN A 777 -8.95 13.74 10.34
C GLN A 777 -7.61 13.85 9.62
N PRO A 778 -6.60 14.50 10.22
CA PRO A 778 -5.29 14.58 9.60
C PRO A 778 -4.62 13.21 9.57
N VAL A 779 -4.08 12.85 8.41
CA VAL A 779 -3.38 11.58 8.21
C VAL A 779 -1.98 11.63 8.80
N VAL A 780 -1.43 10.47 9.14
CA VAL A 780 -0.04 10.35 9.61
C VAL A 780 0.96 10.72 8.51
N LEU A 781 2.20 11.05 8.88
CA LEU A 781 3.23 11.36 7.87
C LEU A 781 3.41 10.18 6.89
N ASN A 782 3.68 10.52 5.64
CA ASN A 782 3.76 9.66 4.46
C ASN A 782 2.47 8.92 4.05
N ALA A 783 1.39 8.98 4.85
CA ALA A 783 0.10 8.46 4.42
C ALA A 783 -0.54 9.36 3.35
N ILE A 784 -1.35 8.74 2.49
CA ILE A 784 -2.07 9.43 1.43
C ILE A 784 -3.38 9.96 2.00
N GLY A 785 -3.63 11.25 1.78
CA GLY A 785 -4.91 11.88 2.07
C GLY A 785 -5.29 12.90 1.01
N GLU A 786 -6.46 13.50 1.18
CA GLU A 786 -6.94 14.59 0.33
C GLU A 786 -6.44 15.94 0.86
N LEU A 787 -6.00 16.82 -0.04
CA LEU A 787 -5.50 18.15 0.31
C LEU A 787 -6.65 19.15 0.54
N TYR A 788 -6.59 19.85 1.66
CA TYR A 788 -7.45 20.96 2.03
C TYR A 788 -6.62 22.22 2.23
N ILE A 789 -7.05 23.33 1.62
CA ILE A 789 -6.31 24.59 1.68
C ILE A 789 -7.16 25.65 2.38
N GLY A 790 -6.65 26.13 3.52
CA GLY A 790 -7.20 27.27 4.25
C GLY A 790 -6.35 28.52 4.04
N GLY A 791 -6.86 29.66 4.53
CA GLY A 791 -6.10 30.90 4.61
C GLY A 791 -6.72 32.07 3.85
N ALA A 792 -5.95 33.14 3.71
CA ALA A 792 -6.44 34.42 3.19
C ALA A 792 -6.77 34.39 1.69
N GLY A 793 -6.16 33.49 0.93
CA GLY A 793 -6.37 33.41 -0.52
C GLY A 793 -7.42 32.39 -0.97
N VAL A 794 -8.15 31.78 -0.03
CA VAL A 794 -9.32 30.95 -0.36
C VAL A 794 -10.42 31.84 -0.93
N CYS A 795 -11.04 31.42 -2.05
CA CYS A 795 -12.08 32.17 -2.73
C CYS A 795 -13.31 32.37 -1.84
N TYR A 796 -14.11 33.38 -2.17
CA TYR A 796 -15.32 33.69 -1.42
C TYR A 796 -16.41 32.62 -1.63
N ASP A 797 -16.71 32.32 -2.90
CA ASP A 797 -17.69 31.33 -3.36
C ASP A 797 -17.46 30.97 -4.84
N TYR A 798 -18.26 30.02 -5.33
CA TYR A 798 -18.58 29.94 -6.75
C TYR A 798 -19.77 30.85 -7.04
N PHE A 799 -19.55 31.80 -7.93
CA PHE A 799 -20.55 32.82 -8.28
C PHE A 799 -21.88 32.16 -8.68
N ASN A 800 -22.98 32.57 -8.02
CA ASN A 800 -24.33 32.03 -8.23
C ASN A 800 -24.49 30.50 -8.07
N ARG A 801 -23.57 29.82 -7.40
CA ARG A 801 -23.62 28.37 -7.18
C ARG A 801 -23.47 28.00 -5.70
N PRO A 802 -24.46 28.36 -4.84
CA PRO A 802 -24.37 28.12 -3.40
C PRO A 802 -24.21 26.64 -3.04
N ASP A 803 -24.78 25.73 -3.83
CA ASP A 803 -24.64 24.29 -3.62
C ASP A 803 -23.20 23.82 -3.83
N LEU A 804 -22.54 24.26 -4.91
CA LEU A 804 -21.13 23.96 -5.18
C LEU A 804 -20.23 24.61 -4.13
N THR A 805 -20.51 25.85 -3.75
CA THR A 805 -19.80 26.57 -2.70
C THR A 805 -19.82 25.79 -1.38
N LYS A 806 -20.98 25.25 -0.98
CA LYS A 806 -21.10 24.46 0.25
C LYS A 806 -20.37 23.12 0.17
N GLN A 807 -20.29 22.51 -1.01
CA GLN A 807 -19.59 21.25 -1.22
C GLN A 807 -18.06 21.41 -1.24
N ALA A 808 -17.56 22.51 -1.81
CA ALA A 808 -16.14 22.75 -1.98
C ALA A 808 -15.51 23.51 -0.81
N LEU A 809 -16.23 24.46 -0.19
CA LEU A 809 -15.75 25.22 0.96
C LEU A 809 -16.27 24.58 2.24
N ILE A 810 -15.39 23.83 2.89
CA ILE A 810 -15.67 23.16 4.16
C ILE A 810 -15.36 24.11 5.30
N SER A 811 -16.36 24.38 6.14
CA SER A 811 -16.21 25.19 7.34
C SER A 811 -15.89 24.31 8.56
N ASN A 812 -15.10 24.84 9.50
CA ASN A 812 -14.89 24.28 10.84
C ASN A 812 -14.38 22.84 10.82
N ILE A 813 -13.18 22.62 10.25
CA ILE A 813 -12.54 21.30 10.32
C ILE A 813 -12.17 21.04 11.80
N PRO A 814 -12.78 20.04 12.46
CA PRO A 814 -12.64 19.84 13.89
C PRO A 814 -11.18 19.66 14.32
N GLY A 815 -10.76 20.34 15.39
CA GLY A 815 -9.40 20.25 15.93
C GLY A 815 -8.30 20.91 15.08
N ILE A 816 -8.64 21.46 13.90
CA ILE A 816 -7.66 22.00 12.95
C ILE A 816 -7.85 23.51 12.75
N THR A 817 -9.03 23.95 12.28
CA THR A 817 -9.28 25.38 12.01
C THR A 817 -10.75 25.75 12.08
N ASN A 818 -11.02 26.96 12.56
CA ASN A 818 -12.34 27.58 12.59
C ASN A 818 -12.64 28.42 11.33
N ARG A 819 -11.76 28.37 10.32
CA ARG A 819 -11.92 29.08 9.03
C ARG A 819 -12.41 28.13 7.95
N LYS A 820 -12.89 28.69 6.83
CA LYS A 820 -13.23 27.91 5.64
C LYS A 820 -11.95 27.38 4.98
N CYS A 821 -11.97 26.11 4.58
CA CYS A 821 -10.96 25.49 3.76
C CYS A 821 -11.58 25.05 2.42
N TYR A 822 -10.84 25.22 1.33
CA TYR A 822 -11.19 24.66 0.04
C TYR A 822 -10.73 23.19 -0.05
N ARG A 823 -11.68 22.31 -0.36
CA ARG A 823 -11.46 20.89 -0.64
C ARG A 823 -10.98 20.74 -2.08
N THR A 824 -9.73 20.32 -2.27
CA THR A 824 -9.09 20.34 -3.59
C THR A 824 -9.46 19.15 -4.49
N GLY A 825 -9.81 18.00 -3.90
CA GLY A 825 -9.90 16.74 -4.62
C GLY A 825 -8.55 16.12 -4.99
N ASP A 826 -7.43 16.71 -4.57
CA ASP A 826 -6.08 16.25 -4.89
C ASP A 826 -5.55 15.31 -3.80
N LEU A 827 -4.99 14.17 -4.23
CA LEU A 827 -4.34 13.19 -3.36
C LEU A 827 -2.89 13.56 -3.17
N VAL A 828 -2.49 13.73 -1.91
CA VAL A 828 -1.16 14.15 -1.50
C VAL A 828 -0.68 13.34 -0.30
N LYS A 829 0.61 13.42 -0.01
CA LYS A 829 1.17 13.00 1.27
C LYS A 829 2.08 14.08 1.84
N VAL A 830 2.18 14.14 3.17
CA VAL A 830 3.18 14.96 3.87
C VAL A 830 4.41 14.09 4.10
N GLY A 831 5.56 14.48 3.57
CA GLY A 831 6.81 13.76 3.83
C GLY A 831 7.28 13.93 5.27
N SER A 832 8.23 13.11 5.70
CA SER A 832 8.92 13.27 6.99
C SER A 832 9.73 14.57 7.08
N ASP A 833 10.04 15.18 5.93
CA ASP A 833 10.63 16.51 5.77
C ASP A 833 9.61 17.67 5.91
N GLY A 834 8.32 17.35 6.09
CA GLY A 834 7.22 18.32 6.14
C GLY A 834 6.80 18.86 4.77
N LEU A 835 7.40 18.41 3.67
CA LEU A 835 7.03 18.84 2.32
C LEU A 835 5.80 18.08 1.81
N LEU A 836 4.95 18.77 1.05
CA LEU A 836 3.80 18.15 0.41
C LEU A 836 4.18 17.55 -0.95
N TYR A 837 3.80 16.29 -1.16
CA TYR A 837 4.02 15.57 -2.41
C TYR A 837 2.69 15.26 -3.08
N PHE A 838 2.53 15.73 -4.32
CA PHE A 838 1.34 15.45 -5.13
C PHE A 838 1.41 14.05 -5.75
N LEU A 839 0.34 13.27 -5.62
CA LEU A 839 0.25 11.89 -6.10
C LEU A 839 -0.79 11.72 -7.22
N GLY A 840 -1.86 12.50 -7.21
CA GLY A 840 -2.92 12.40 -8.19
C GLY A 840 -4.20 13.09 -7.74
N ARG A 841 -5.34 12.69 -8.29
CA ARG A 841 -6.66 13.22 -7.90
C ARG A 841 -7.58 12.11 -7.43
N ASN A 842 -8.40 12.42 -6.43
CA ASN A 842 -9.45 11.55 -5.90
C ASN A 842 -10.74 11.66 -6.74
N ASN A 843 -10.93 12.78 -7.45
CA ASN A 843 -12.09 13.05 -8.29
C ASN A 843 -11.81 12.78 -9.79
N PHE A 844 -12.85 12.78 -10.61
CA PHE A 844 -12.75 12.57 -12.07
C PHE A 844 -12.26 13.80 -12.84
N GLN A 845 -11.78 14.84 -12.14
CA GLN A 845 -11.21 16.00 -12.79
C GLN A 845 -9.86 15.61 -13.38
N VAL A 846 -9.58 16.05 -14.59
CA VAL A 846 -8.32 15.73 -15.26
C VAL A 846 -7.58 17.00 -15.62
N LYS A 847 -6.26 16.91 -15.71
CA LYS A 847 -5.44 17.93 -16.37
C LYS A 847 -5.07 17.42 -17.76
N LEU A 848 -5.30 18.26 -18.76
CA LEU A 848 -4.90 18.06 -20.15
C LEU A 848 -4.16 19.31 -20.60
N HIS A 849 -2.90 19.17 -21.03
CA HIS A 849 -2.06 20.29 -21.46
C HIS A 849 -1.93 21.43 -20.44
N GLY A 850 -1.81 21.08 -19.15
CA GLY A 850 -1.78 22.04 -18.05
C GLY A 850 -3.10 22.76 -17.74
N GLN A 851 -4.20 22.40 -18.41
CA GLN A 851 -5.53 22.97 -18.19
C GLN A 851 -6.41 22.01 -17.38
N ARG A 852 -7.11 22.54 -16.38
CA ARG A 852 -8.02 21.78 -15.52
C ARG A 852 -9.37 21.58 -16.23
N LEU A 853 -9.83 20.34 -16.27
CA LEU A 853 -11.04 19.91 -16.95
C LEU A 853 -11.98 19.19 -15.98
N GLU A 854 -13.22 19.64 -15.96
CA GLU A 854 -14.35 18.95 -15.34
C GLU A 854 -14.99 18.04 -16.38
N LEU A 855 -14.70 16.73 -16.34
CA LEU A 855 -15.27 15.80 -17.32
C LEU A 855 -16.81 15.79 -17.29
N GLY A 856 -17.40 16.02 -16.12
CA GLY A 856 -18.84 16.17 -15.95
C GLY A 856 -19.45 17.39 -16.67
N GLU A 857 -18.68 18.47 -16.90
CA GLU A 857 -19.14 19.61 -17.70
C GLU A 857 -19.30 19.18 -19.17
N ILE A 858 -18.31 18.46 -19.69
CA ILE A 858 -18.33 17.92 -21.06
C ILE A 858 -19.48 16.93 -21.21
N GLU A 859 -19.64 16.00 -20.25
CA GLU A 859 -20.74 15.03 -20.22
C GLU A 859 -22.11 15.73 -20.22
N SER A 860 -22.29 16.78 -19.40
CA SER A 860 -23.53 17.56 -19.33
C SER A 860 -23.86 18.24 -20.67
N ILE A 861 -22.87 18.85 -21.33
CA ILE A 861 -23.07 19.47 -22.66
C ILE A 861 -23.42 18.41 -23.71
N ILE A 862 -22.76 17.24 -23.69
CA ILE A 862 -23.10 16.14 -24.61
C ILE A 862 -24.54 15.67 -24.38
N LEU A 863 -24.96 15.51 -23.12
CA LEU A 863 -26.33 15.11 -22.79
C LEU A 863 -27.38 16.14 -23.24
N GLN A 864 -27.05 17.43 -23.25
CA GLN A 864 -27.95 18.49 -23.71
C GLN A 864 -28.09 18.54 -25.24
N SER A 865 -27.16 17.94 -25.99
CA SER A 865 -27.13 18.04 -27.46
C SER A 865 -28.28 17.32 -28.17
N SER A 866 -28.87 16.28 -27.55
CA SER A 866 -29.99 15.50 -28.10
C SER A 866 -30.69 14.65 -27.04
N ASN A 867 -32.02 14.55 -27.14
CA ASN A 867 -32.84 13.67 -26.29
C ASN A 867 -32.64 12.17 -26.57
N ASP A 868 -32.00 11.80 -27.70
CA ASP A 868 -31.69 10.42 -28.08
C ASP A 868 -30.45 9.86 -27.36
N ILE A 869 -29.78 10.69 -26.54
CA ILE A 869 -28.62 10.29 -25.74
C ILE A 869 -29.10 9.95 -24.33
N SER A 870 -28.94 8.68 -23.95
CA SER A 870 -29.39 8.17 -22.66
C SER A 870 -28.38 8.38 -21.53
N ASN A 871 -27.09 8.37 -21.85
CA ASN A 871 -26.00 8.57 -20.90
C ASN A 871 -24.70 8.90 -21.65
N CYS A 872 -23.74 9.52 -20.98
CA CYS A 872 -22.42 9.82 -21.53
C CYS A 872 -21.36 9.70 -20.43
N ILE A 873 -20.18 9.19 -20.78
CA ILE A 873 -19.00 9.25 -19.92
C ILE A 873 -17.79 9.72 -20.73
N VAL A 874 -17.04 10.68 -20.20
CA VAL A 874 -15.82 11.18 -20.82
C VAL A 874 -14.65 10.73 -19.97
N ILE A 875 -13.56 10.31 -20.63
CA ILE A 875 -12.31 9.92 -19.94
C ILE A 875 -11.10 10.49 -20.67
N LYS A 876 -10.02 10.69 -19.91
CA LYS A 876 -8.69 10.93 -20.46
C LYS A 876 -8.00 9.59 -20.71
N VAL A 877 -7.46 9.39 -21.92
CA VAL A 877 -6.72 8.19 -22.31
C VAL A 877 -5.35 8.60 -22.84
N ASN A 878 -4.29 7.94 -22.36
CA ASN A 878 -2.95 8.12 -22.89
C ASN A 878 -2.76 7.18 -24.09
N ASP A 879 -2.34 7.70 -25.24
CA ASP A 879 -1.90 6.87 -26.36
C ASP A 879 -0.48 6.35 -26.08
N GLU A 880 -0.36 5.04 -25.90
CA GLU A 880 0.91 4.39 -25.57
C GLU A 880 2.00 4.61 -26.64
N LYS A 881 1.60 4.85 -27.91
CA LYS A 881 2.52 5.08 -29.04
C LYS A 881 3.09 6.50 -29.02
N THR A 882 2.23 7.51 -29.02
CA THR A 882 2.66 8.93 -29.05
C THR A 882 3.00 9.50 -27.67
N LYS A 883 2.64 8.79 -26.58
CA LYS A 883 2.70 9.27 -25.19
C LYS A 883 1.89 10.55 -24.95
N GLN A 884 0.92 10.86 -25.82
CA GLN A 884 0.03 12.01 -25.67
C GLN A 884 -1.28 11.61 -24.99
N ASP A 885 -1.87 12.56 -24.27
CA ASP A 885 -3.19 12.39 -23.64
C ASP A 885 -4.29 12.91 -24.57
N TYR A 886 -5.40 12.18 -24.67
CA TYR A 886 -6.59 12.57 -25.44
C TYR A 886 -7.87 12.44 -24.60
N LEU A 887 -8.89 13.23 -24.94
CA LEU A 887 -10.24 13.07 -24.40
C LEU A 887 -11.08 12.17 -25.31
N VAL A 888 -11.74 11.17 -24.71
CA VAL A 888 -12.62 10.23 -25.40
C VAL A 888 -13.99 10.26 -24.74
N ALA A 889 -15.03 10.51 -25.54
CA ALA A 889 -16.42 10.50 -25.10
C ALA A 889 -17.13 9.21 -25.52
N TYR A 890 -17.69 8.49 -24.55
CA TYR A 890 -18.51 7.30 -24.77
C TYR A 890 -19.97 7.66 -24.57
N ILE A 891 -20.76 7.54 -25.63
CA ILE A 891 -22.13 8.04 -25.69
C ILE A 891 -23.10 6.86 -25.85
N SER A 892 -24.04 6.74 -24.93
CA SER A 892 -25.07 5.72 -24.94
C SER A 892 -26.26 6.17 -25.79
N THR A 893 -26.36 5.68 -27.03
CA THR A 893 -27.44 5.99 -27.96
C THR A 893 -27.64 4.87 -28.99
N THR A 894 -28.89 4.67 -29.40
CA THR A 894 -29.24 3.78 -30.53
C THR A 894 -29.15 4.49 -31.89
N ASN A 895 -29.03 5.83 -31.89
CA ASN A 895 -28.97 6.63 -33.10
C ASN A 895 -27.51 6.88 -33.53
N ARG A 896 -27.04 6.08 -34.48
CA ARG A 896 -25.64 6.12 -34.95
C ARG A 896 -25.28 7.35 -35.79
N SER A 897 -26.26 8.13 -36.25
CA SER A 897 -26.02 9.36 -37.02
C SER A 897 -25.68 10.59 -36.17
N LEU A 898 -25.75 10.49 -34.83
CA LEU A 898 -25.58 11.63 -33.93
C LEU A 898 -24.13 12.10 -33.77
N GLU A 899 -23.13 11.29 -34.10
CA GLU A 899 -21.72 11.60 -33.81
C GLU A 899 -21.30 12.99 -34.31
N SER A 900 -21.62 13.30 -35.58
CA SER A 900 -21.28 14.60 -36.19
C SER A 900 -22.03 15.76 -35.56
N HIS A 901 -23.30 15.57 -35.21
CA HIS A 901 -24.12 16.58 -34.53
C HIS A 901 -23.61 16.88 -33.12
N VAL A 902 -23.32 15.83 -32.34
CA VAL A 902 -22.77 15.97 -30.97
C VAL A 902 -21.42 16.66 -31.00
N LYS A 903 -20.55 16.31 -31.95
CA LYS A 903 -19.26 16.97 -32.13
C LYS A 903 -19.41 18.46 -32.44
N GLN A 904 -20.29 18.82 -33.38
CA GLN A 904 -20.57 20.23 -33.69
C GLN A 904 -21.15 20.97 -32.49
N TYR A 905 -22.09 20.36 -31.76
CA TYR A 905 -22.66 20.94 -30.55
C TYR A 905 -21.58 21.19 -29.47
N CYS A 906 -20.70 20.22 -29.24
CA CYS A 906 -19.57 20.39 -28.32
C CYS A 906 -18.67 21.55 -28.75
N GLN A 907 -18.38 21.70 -30.05
CA GLN A 907 -17.56 22.80 -30.56
C GLN A 907 -18.19 24.19 -30.36
N SER A 908 -19.52 24.28 -30.30
CA SER A 908 -20.24 25.53 -30.03
C SER A 908 -20.24 25.93 -28.55
N TYR A 909 -20.33 24.96 -27.63
CA TYR A 909 -20.55 25.25 -26.20
C TYR A 909 -19.32 25.01 -25.30
N LEU A 910 -18.35 24.22 -25.74
CA LEU A 910 -17.11 23.93 -25.02
C LEU A 910 -15.94 24.72 -25.59
N ALA A 911 -14.92 24.99 -24.76
CA ALA A 911 -13.67 25.52 -25.26
C ALA A 911 -12.94 24.47 -26.12
N THR A 912 -12.10 24.89 -27.06
CA THR A 912 -11.46 24.01 -28.05
C THR A 912 -10.75 22.80 -27.43
N TYR A 913 -10.08 22.98 -26.29
CA TYR A 913 -9.34 21.93 -25.58
C TYR A 913 -10.24 20.99 -24.75
N MET A 914 -11.50 21.35 -24.52
CA MET A 914 -12.50 20.55 -23.82
C MET A 914 -13.27 19.62 -24.76
N VAL A 915 -13.23 19.88 -26.08
CA VAL A 915 -13.93 19.06 -27.07
C VAL A 915 -13.24 17.69 -27.18
N PRO A 916 -13.96 16.57 -26.94
CA PRO A 916 -13.38 15.24 -27.09
C PRO A 916 -12.79 15.02 -28.48
N SER A 917 -11.61 14.38 -28.54
CA SER A 917 -10.92 14.07 -29.79
C SER A 917 -11.58 12.88 -30.50
N ILE A 918 -12.16 11.96 -29.74
CA ILE A 918 -12.82 10.74 -30.23
C ILE A 918 -14.20 10.61 -29.58
N PHE A 919 -15.20 10.27 -30.38
CA PHE A 919 -16.56 9.96 -29.93
C PHE A 919 -16.87 8.50 -30.25
N ILE A 920 -17.25 7.72 -29.24
CA ILE A 920 -17.58 6.30 -29.36
C ILE A 920 -19.04 6.11 -28.99
N LEU A 921 -19.87 5.77 -29.97
CA LEU A 921 -21.29 5.48 -29.74
C LEU A 921 -21.45 4.03 -29.27
N LEU A 922 -22.23 3.81 -28.22
CA LEU A 922 -22.56 2.50 -27.64
C LEU A 922 -24.07 2.38 -27.48
N ASP A 923 -24.63 1.16 -27.59
CA ASP A 923 -26.06 0.98 -27.33
C ASP A 923 -26.37 1.20 -25.84
N ARG A 924 -25.44 0.81 -24.95
CA ARG A 924 -25.46 1.04 -23.50
C ARG A 924 -24.03 1.13 -22.95
N LEU A 925 -23.84 1.91 -21.88
CA LEU A 925 -22.58 1.90 -21.12
C LEU A 925 -22.45 0.59 -20.30
N PRO A 926 -21.25 -0.03 -20.24
CA PRO A 926 -21.01 -1.18 -19.39
C PRO A 926 -21.14 -0.78 -17.92
N LEU A 927 -21.81 -1.60 -17.11
CA LEU A 927 -22.04 -1.33 -15.68
C LEU A 927 -21.38 -2.44 -14.85
N ASN A 928 -20.84 -2.08 -13.68
CA ASN A 928 -20.38 -3.04 -12.68
C ASN A 928 -21.55 -3.58 -11.84
N GLU A 929 -21.27 -4.50 -10.92
CA GLU A 929 -22.26 -5.12 -10.03
C GLU A 929 -23.04 -4.11 -9.17
N ASN A 930 -22.45 -2.95 -8.91
CA ASN A 930 -23.06 -1.82 -8.20
C ASN A 930 -23.87 -0.88 -9.11
N ARG A 931 -24.13 -1.26 -10.36
CA ARG A 931 -24.83 -0.46 -11.39
C ARG A 931 -24.18 0.89 -11.71
N LYS A 932 -22.89 1.06 -11.40
CA LYS A 932 -22.08 2.21 -11.84
C LYS A 932 -21.34 1.83 -13.13
N VAL A 933 -20.99 2.82 -13.95
CA VAL A 933 -20.26 2.58 -15.21
C VAL A 933 -18.91 1.90 -14.93
N ASP A 934 -18.66 0.75 -15.55
CA ASP A 934 -17.40 0.02 -15.47
C ASP A 934 -16.43 0.53 -16.54
N ARG A 935 -15.53 1.43 -16.13
CA ARG A 935 -14.57 2.08 -17.02
C ARG A 935 -13.52 1.12 -17.59
N LYS A 936 -13.24 0.00 -16.91
CA LYS A 936 -12.27 -1.00 -17.39
C LYS A 936 -12.81 -1.80 -18.57
N GLN A 937 -14.14 -1.88 -18.69
CA GLN A 937 -14.84 -2.56 -19.78
C GLN A 937 -15.22 -1.63 -20.94
N LEU A 938 -14.85 -0.34 -20.88
CA LEU A 938 -15.06 0.56 -22.01
C LEU A 938 -14.19 0.11 -23.21
N PRO A 939 -14.74 0.08 -24.43
CA PRO A 939 -13.96 -0.28 -25.62
C PRO A 939 -12.74 0.62 -25.80
N LYS A 940 -11.58 0.04 -26.09
CA LYS A 940 -10.36 0.84 -26.29
C LYS A 940 -10.52 1.76 -27.51
N PRO A 941 -10.17 3.06 -27.40
CA PRO A 941 -10.25 3.99 -28.52
C PRO A 941 -9.23 3.64 -29.60
N ASN A 942 -9.63 3.76 -30.87
CA ASN A 942 -8.73 3.55 -32.01
C ASN A 942 -8.05 4.86 -32.40
N PHE A 943 -6.84 5.10 -31.88
CA PHE A 943 -6.03 6.28 -32.19
C PHE A 943 -5.47 6.30 -33.62
N SER A 944 -5.50 5.18 -34.34
CA SER A 944 -5.05 5.10 -35.74
C SER A 944 -5.93 5.92 -36.70
N LEU A 945 -7.16 6.27 -36.28
CA LEU A 945 -8.05 7.15 -37.02
C LEU A 945 -7.63 8.64 -36.94
N LEU A 946 -6.69 8.99 -36.03
CA LEU A 946 -6.14 10.33 -35.87
C LEU A 946 -4.80 10.53 -36.59
N GLN A 947 -4.24 9.48 -37.20
CA GLN A 947 -2.96 9.50 -37.93
C GLN A 947 -3.19 9.18 -39.41
N GLU A 948 -2.40 9.77 -40.30
CA GLU A 948 -2.35 9.30 -41.69
C GLU A 948 -1.82 7.84 -41.72
N PRO A 949 -2.35 6.97 -42.58
CA PRO A 949 -2.04 5.54 -42.54
C PRO A 949 -0.56 5.26 -42.87
N GLU A 950 0.13 4.55 -41.97
CA GLU A 950 1.44 3.94 -42.27
C GLU A 950 1.28 2.90 -43.40
N GLU A 951 2.15 2.99 -44.40
CA GLU A 951 2.16 2.14 -45.59
C GLU A 951 2.38 0.66 -45.21
N PHE A 952 1.55 -0.24 -45.75
CA PHE A 952 1.66 -1.69 -45.52
C PHE A 952 2.88 -2.26 -46.27
N ILE A 953 3.79 -2.92 -45.55
CA ILE A 953 5.03 -3.48 -46.13
C ILE A 953 4.93 -5.01 -46.17
N GLU A 954 4.94 -5.57 -47.38
CA GLU A 954 4.93 -7.02 -47.62
C GLU A 954 6.29 -7.68 -47.33
N PRO A 955 6.31 -8.92 -46.81
CA PRO A 955 7.53 -9.71 -46.63
C PRO A 955 8.22 -10.00 -47.97
N LYS A 956 9.55 -9.85 -48.03
CA LYS A 956 10.35 -9.95 -49.27
C LYS A 956 11.30 -11.14 -49.29
N THR A 957 11.76 -11.60 -48.12
CA THR A 957 12.67 -12.74 -48.00
C THR A 957 11.94 -14.03 -47.63
N VAL A 958 12.56 -15.18 -47.87
CA VAL A 958 11.97 -16.50 -47.58
C VAL A 958 11.71 -16.64 -46.08
N GLU A 959 12.61 -16.12 -45.26
CA GLU A 959 12.50 -16.09 -43.81
C GLU A 959 11.39 -15.14 -43.33
N GLU A 960 11.26 -13.96 -43.95
CA GLU A 960 10.19 -13.00 -43.63
C GLU A 960 8.80 -13.55 -43.98
N VAL A 961 8.67 -14.27 -45.10
CA VAL A 961 7.40 -14.90 -45.51
C VAL A 961 7.01 -15.98 -44.52
N GLU A 962 7.96 -16.77 -44.02
CA GLU A 962 7.68 -17.82 -43.05
C GLU A 962 7.29 -17.25 -41.68
N ILE A 963 7.98 -16.19 -41.22
CA ILE A 963 7.63 -15.49 -39.98
C ILE A 963 6.26 -14.81 -40.10
N HIS A 964 5.97 -14.13 -41.22
CA HIS A 964 4.66 -13.52 -41.47
C HIS A 964 3.54 -14.57 -41.43
N ARG A 965 3.74 -15.74 -42.06
CA ARG A 965 2.77 -16.84 -42.02
C ARG A 965 2.51 -17.32 -40.58
N LEU A 966 3.57 -17.56 -39.80
CA LEU A 966 3.48 -18.02 -38.41
C LEU A 966 2.78 -16.99 -37.51
N TRP A 967 3.02 -15.70 -37.73
CA TRP A 967 2.39 -14.63 -36.95
C TRP A 967 0.91 -14.46 -37.30
N CYS A 968 0.54 -14.51 -38.58
CA CYS A 968 -0.85 -14.52 -39.02
C CYS A 968 -1.63 -15.71 -38.43
N GLU A 969 -1.03 -16.90 -38.41
CA GLU A 969 -1.63 -18.10 -37.79
C GLU A 969 -1.77 -17.97 -36.27
N ALA A 970 -0.74 -17.44 -35.58
CA ALA A 970 -0.75 -17.28 -34.13
C ALA A 970 -1.74 -16.21 -33.64
N LEU A 971 -1.99 -15.18 -34.45
CA LEU A 971 -2.85 -14.04 -34.10
C LEU A 971 -4.25 -14.11 -34.73
N GLY A 972 -4.50 -15.05 -35.65
CA GLY A 972 -5.79 -15.19 -36.34
C GLY A 972 -6.11 -14.04 -37.30
N LEU A 973 -5.08 -13.47 -37.95
CA LEU A 973 -5.19 -12.31 -38.84
C LEU A 973 -4.82 -12.68 -40.29
N ASP A 974 -5.52 -12.11 -41.27
CA ASP A 974 -5.27 -12.39 -42.70
C ASP A 974 -3.95 -11.78 -43.22
N LYS A 975 -3.50 -10.64 -42.67
CA LYS A 975 -2.24 -9.94 -43.04
C LYS A 975 -1.66 -9.14 -41.86
N ILE A 976 -0.33 -9.04 -41.78
CA ILE A 976 0.39 -8.20 -40.81
C ILE A 976 1.57 -7.49 -41.51
N SER A 977 1.76 -6.18 -41.28
CA SER A 977 2.90 -5.46 -41.90
C SER A 977 4.23 -5.87 -41.24
N LEU A 978 5.33 -5.93 -41.99
CA LEU A 978 6.67 -6.23 -41.43
C LEU A 978 7.10 -5.28 -40.30
N THR A 979 6.60 -4.04 -40.30
CA THR A 979 6.92 -3.03 -39.27
C THR A 979 6.01 -3.13 -38.03
N GLN A 980 5.03 -4.02 -38.05
CA GLN A 980 4.00 -4.11 -37.02
C GLN A 980 4.47 -4.96 -35.84
N ASN A 981 4.30 -4.45 -34.62
CA ASN A 981 4.74 -5.15 -33.40
C ASN A 981 3.75 -6.27 -33.03
N PHE A 982 4.27 -7.50 -32.81
CA PHE A 982 3.50 -8.69 -32.45
C PHE A 982 2.51 -8.50 -31.31
N PHE A 983 2.93 -7.85 -30.22
CA PHE A 983 2.12 -7.67 -29.02
C PHE A 983 1.03 -6.61 -29.21
N SER A 984 1.27 -5.65 -30.09
CA SER A 984 0.27 -4.63 -30.46
C SER A 984 -0.84 -5.17 -31.38
N ALA A 985 -0.62 -6.33 -32.00
CA ALA A 985 -1.53 -6.95 -32.97
C ALA A 985 -2.48 -8.00 -32.36
N GLY A 986 -2.50 -8.18 -31.03
CA GLY A 986 -3.65 -8.76 -30.33
C GLY A 986 -3.50 -10.08 -29.56
N SER A 987 -2.31 -10.47 -29.07
CA SER A 987 -2.21 -11.67 -28.19
C SER A 987 -2.23 -11.32 -26.69
N ALA A 988 -3.33 -11.61 -26.01
CA ALA A 988 -3.31 -12.05 -24.61
C ALA A 988 -2.99 -13.56 -24.63
N VAL A 989 -1.99 -13.99 -23.86
CA VAL A 989 -1.41 -15.33 -23.92
C VAL A 989 -2.39 -16.38 -23.39
N HIS A 990 -2.80 -17.31 -24.25
CA HIS A 990 -3.23 -18.66 -23.89
C HIS A 990 -2.00 -19.58 -23.98
N ILE A 991 -1.45 -20.00 -22.85
CA ILE A 991 -0.69 -21.26 -22.68
C ILE A 991 -1.10 -21.85 -21.34
#